data_AF-A0A7M7QC92-F1
#
_entry.id   AF-A0A7M7QC92-F1
#
_cell.length_a   1.000
_cell.length_b   1.000
_cell.length_c   1.000
_cell.angle_alpha   90.00
_cell.angle_beta   90.00
_cell.angle_gamma   90.00
#
_symmetry.space_group_name_H-M   'P 1'
#
loop_
_entity.id
_entity.type
_entity.pdbx_description
1 polymer ?
#
loop_
_entity_poly.entity_id
_entity_poly.type
_entity_poly.pdbx_seq_one_letter_code
_entity_poly.pdbx_strand_id
1 'polypeptide(L)'
;MCSLKPEHHSTTDKTAAIVILDEEEELLQSCAEVHQQEAATSSGLQRRDRKRKMCDDRDEMLWCRSRQNGVVQPLLTDLYQITMAYAYWKNGKIKDRAVFDLFFRKNPFHGEFTVFAGLEECLKFLDKFHYSDSDIEYLKSTMPPSVESEFFEFLRNTTAKDVTLYAIEEGSVVFPRVPLLRVEGPLIMVQILETTLLTLVNYASLMATNAARYRMVAGKSVSLLEFGLRRAQGPDGGLSASKYSYIGGFDGTSNVLAGKLFHIPVNGTHAHAYITSYTSFNDLQIKTLAHKDTGEQRDLLALSCDYRNQIAADLNALVSEASDGELAALVSYAIAFPDGFMALVDTYDVKSVEASAKRQANVTGLNLTNKLLTNGSNKAPRNGARHNPIISDEQTWSHKSGLIRHGELGELYVRSGLLNFCAVALALNDFGYKAIGIRIDSGDLAYLSQAAREIFQRISKKFDLPWFAKLIIVASNDINEETIISLNEQNHRIDCFGIGTHLVTCQKQPALGCVYKLVEINGQPRIKLSQEVGKVTMPGRKTAYRLYGMDGHALIDLLQRVEEEPPQVGQKVLCRHPFEESKRAYVIPTRVESLHKLYWKDGKILQKLPTLAETRNRVRESLGTLRNDIKRNLNPTPYKVSVSDDLYNFIHDLWLQNAPIGELS
;
A
#
# COMPACT_ATOMS: atom_id res chain seq x y z
N MET A 1 -8.89 -29.08 52.59
CA MET A 1 -9.25 -29.25 54.01
C MET A 1 -8.97 -27.92 54.69
N CYS A 2 -9.89 -27.14 55.25
CA CYS A 2 -11.25 -27.38 55.73
C CYS A 2 -12.19 -26.24 55.28
N SER A 3 -13.44 -26.62 55.03
CA SER A 3 -14.61 -25.76 54.83
C SER A 3 -14.95 -24.96 56.09
N LEU A 4 -15.66 -23.83 55.91
CA LEU A 4 -17.06 -23.67 56.33
C LEU A 4 -17.63 -22.34 55.78
N LYS A 5 -18.71 -22.46 55.00
CA LYS A 5 -19.72 -21.45 54.62
C LYS A 5 -20.93 -21.62 55.59
N PRO A 6 -22.05 -20.87 55.49
CA PRO A 6 -22.36 -19.60 54.79
C PRO A 6 -23.12 -18.61 55.69
N GLU A 7 -23.46 -17.40 55.21
CA GLU A 7 -24.79 -16.82 55.43
C GLU A 7 -25.12 -15.71 54.43
N HIS A 8 -26.39 -15.68 54.02
CA HIS A 8 -27.02 -14.79 53.05
C HIS A 8 -27.39 -13.45 53.69
N HIS A 9 -27.24 -12.33 52.98
CA HIS A 9 -28.21 -11.23 52.99
C HIS A 9 -28.15 -10.40 51.70
N SER A 10 -29.33 -10.09 51.19
CA SER A 10 -29.65 -9.34 49.98
C SER A 10 -30.04 -7.90 50.31
N THR A 11 -29.60 -6.94 49.50
CA THR A 11 -30.31 -5.69 49.11
C THR A 11 -29.39 -4.90 48.15
N THR A 12 -29.67 -4.91 46.84
CA THR A 12 -30.19 -3.75 46.07
C THR A 12 -29.45 -2.44 46.25
N ASP A 13 -28.60 -2.10 45.28
CA ASP A 13 -28.42 -0.70 44.87
C ASP A 13 -28.10 -0.65 43.36
N LYS A 14 -29.10 -0.26 42.57
CA LYS A 14 -29.01 0.03 41.13
C LYS A 14 -29.38 1.50 40.95
N THR A 15 -28.41 2.39 41.07
CA THR A 15 -28.61 3.81 40.74
C THR A 15 -27.27 4.46 40.38
N ALA A 16 -26.85 4.28 39.12
CA ALA A 16 -25.79 5.08 38.48
C ALA A 16 -25.75 4.81 36.96
N ALA A 17 -26.88 5.05 36.28
CA ALA A 17 -26.94 5.14 34.81
C ALA A 17 -28.34 5.64 34.45
N ILE A 18 -28.52 6.97 34.43
CA ILE A 18 -29.55 7.76 33.72
C ILE A 18 -29.29 9.21 34.20
N VAL A 19 -28.36 9.92 33.54
CA VAL A 19 -28.30 11.39 33.40
C VAL A 19 -27.31 11.71 32.27
N ILE A 20 -27.53 11.20 31.05
CA ILE A 20 -26.92 11.73 29.80
C ILE A 20 -27.87 11.38 28.64
N LEU A 21 -29.13 11.81 28.71
CA LEU A 21 -30.08 11.75 27.58
C LEU A 21 -31.17 12.78 27.87
N ASP A 22 -30.84 14.07 27.77
CA ASP A 22 -31.85 15.17 27.78
C ASP A 22 -31.35 16.47 27.10
N GLU A 23 -30.11 16.54 26.58
CA GLU A 23 -29.61 17.74 25.86
C GLU A 23 -29.55 17.59 24.32
N GLU A 24 -29.90 16.42 23.75
CA GLU A 24 -29.89 16.20 22.29
C GLU A 24 -31.27 16.39 21.62
N GLU A 25 -32.37 16.49 22.38
CA GLU A 25 -33.72 16.60 21.82
C GLU A 25 -34.12 18.04 21.43
N GLU A 26 -33.54 19.08 22.06
CA GLU A 26 -33.83 20.49 21.72
C GLU A 26 -33.12 21.00 20.46
N LEU A 27 -32.04 20.34 20.01
CA LEU A 27 -31.32 20.72 18.78
C LEU A 27 -31.97 20.19 17.50
N LEU A 28 -32.77 19.12 17.59
CA LEU A 28 -33.46 18.49 16.46
C LEU A 28 -34.76 19.20 16.05
N GLN A 29 -35.36 20.00 16.93
CA GLN A 29 -36.59 20.75 16.63
C GLN A 29 -36.36 22.09 15.91
N SER A 30 -35.17 22.70 16.03
CA SER A 30 -34.86 23.97 15.35
C SER A 30 -34.52 23.84 13.85
N CYS A 31 -34.15 22.64 13.39
CA CYS A 31 -33.81 22.38 11.98
C CYS A 31 -35.04 22.08 11.09
N ALA A 32 -36.21 21.79 11.67
CA ALA A 32 -37.40 21.39 10.92
C ALA A 32 -38.20 22.58 10.34
N GLU A 33 -38.03 23.80 10.87
CA GLU A 33 -38.81 24.97 10.44
C GLU A 33 -38.18 25.77 9.30
N VAL A 34 -36.92 25.51 8.94
CA VAL A 34 -36.21 26.24 7.86
C VAL A 34 -36.50 25.66 6.46
N HIS A 35 -37.09 24.47 6.36
CA HIS A 35 -37.23 23.74 5.09
C HIS A 35 -38.58 23.88 4.34
N GLN A 36 -39.50 24.73 4.79
CA GLN A 36 -40.82 24.90 4.14
C GLN A 36 -41.00 26.16 3.26
N GLN A 37 -39.96 26.96 3.02
CA GLN A 37 -40.06 28.14 2.15
C GLN A 37 -38.90 28.24 1.15
N GLU A 38 -38.76 27.31 0.20
CA GLU A 38 -37.96 27.57 -1.01
C GLU A 38 -38.37 26.65 -2.17
N ALA A 39 -39.58 26.84 -2.70
CA ALA A 39 -40.07 26.17 -3.90
C ALA A 39 -40.63 27.20 -4.90
N ALA A 40 -39.76 27.90 -5.64
CA ALA A 40 -40.10 28.52 -6.92
C ALA A 40 -38.83 28.94 -7.70
N THR A 41 -38.86 28.70 -9.01
CA THR A 41 -37.96 29.21 -10.08
C THR A 41 -36.74 28.35 -10.48
N SER A 42 -36.95 27.59 -11.56
CA SER A 42 -36.00 26.75 -12.28
C SER A 42 -35.13 27.56 -13.26
N SER A 43 -34.09 28.20 -12.75
CA SER A 43 -32.89 28.57 -13.56
C SER A 43 -31.61 28.74 -12.72
N GLY A 44 -31.69 28.54 -11.40
CA GLY A 44 -30.56 28.62 -10.47
C GLY A 44 -29.82 27.31 -10.16
N LEU A 45 -30.35 26.13 -10.57
CA LEU A 45 -29.84 24.82 -10.14
C LEU A 45 -28.39 24.55 -10.59
N GLN A 46 -28.03 24.82 -11.85
CA GLN A 46 -26.68 24.51 -12.34
C GLN A 46 -25.57 25.40 -11.75
N ARG A 47 -25.89 26.63 -11.30
CA ARG A 47 -24.95 27.53 -10.63
C ARG A 47 -24.88 27.28 -9.12
N ARG A 48 -26.00 26.86 -8.49
CA ARG A 48 -26.04 26.45 -7.08
C ARG A 48 -25.31 25.12 -6.86
N ASP A 49 -25.45 24.12 -7.74
CA ASP A 49 -24.76 22.82 -7.59
C ASP A 49 -23.23 22.92 -7.71
N ARG A 50 -22.70 23.79 -8.60
CA ARG A 50 -21.25 24.03 -8.66
C ARG A 50 -20.72 24.77 -7.43
N LYS A 51 -21.51 25.70 -6.86
CA LYS A 51 -21.13 26.42 -5.63
C LYS A 51 -21.29 25.57 -4.37
N ARG A 52 -22.31 24.72 -4.28
CA ARG A 52 -22.51 23.75 -3.18
C ARG A 52 -21.42 22.70 -3.19
N LYS A 53 -21.11 22.10 -4.36
CA LYS A 53 -20.01 21.14 -4.51
C LYS A 53 -18.65 21.76 -4.17
N MET A 54 -18.37 23.00 -4.58
CA MET A 54 -17.15 23.72 -4.18
C MET A 54 -17.11 24.17 -2.71
N CYS A 55 -18.25 24.25 -2.02
CA CYS A 55 -18.31 24.59 -0.59
C CYS A 55 -18.13 23.32 0.25
N ASP A 56 -18.83 22.24 -0.10
CA ASP A 56 -18.63 20.89 0.46
C ASP A 56 -17.19 20.42 0.27
N ASP A 57 -16.63 20.52 -0.94
CA ASP A 57 -15.24 20.10 -1.21
C ASP A 57 -14.21 20.90 -0.37
N ARG A 58 -14.53 22.15 0.01
CA ARG A 58 -13.65 23.00 0.84
C ARG A 58 -13.79 22.70 2.33
N ASP A 59 -15.02 22.56 2.83
CA ASP A 59 -15.29 22.21 4.22
C ASP A 59 -14.91 20.74 4.52
N GLU A 60 -15.04 19.82 3.54
CA GLU A 60 -14.54 18.44 3.62
C GLU A 60 -13.01 18.33 3.48
N MET A 61 -12.36 19.14 2.61
CA MET A 61 -10.88 19.23 2.62
C MET A 61 -10.35 19.76 3.96
N LEU A 62 -11.06 20.71 4.58
CA LEU A 62 -10.75 21.21 5.92
C LEU A 62 -10.99 20.11 6.99
N TRP A 63 -12.05 19.31 6.83
CA TRP A 63 -12.38 18.17 7.69
C TRP A 63 -11.35 17.04 7.66
N CYS A 64 -10.86 16.63 6.48
CA CYS A 64 -9.79 15.63 6.38
C CYS A 64 -8.42 16.15 6.86
N ARG A 65 -8.20 17.47 6.76
CA ARG A 65 -6.98 18.12 7.28
C ARG A 65 -6.95 18.21 8.80
N SER A 66 -8.10 18.15 9.48
CA SER A 66 -8.21 18.42 10.92
C SER A 66 -8.04 17.19 11.81
N ARG A 67 -8.21 15.95 11.30
CA ARG A 67 -8.01 14.74 12.09
C ARG A 67 -6.55 14.29 12.10
N GLN A 68 -5.90 14.54 13.22
CA GLN A 68 -4.58 13.99 13.56
C GLN A 68 -4.70 12.49 13.86
N ASN A 69 -3.70 11.72 13.46
CA ASN A 69 -3.52 10.37 13.98
C ASN A 69 -3.21 10.45 15.48
N GLY A 70 -4.13 10.02 16.34
CA GLY A 70 -3.99 10.13 17.80
C GLY A 70 -2.80 9.38 18.39
N VAL A 71 -2.18 8.46 17.64
CA VAL A 71 -0.95 7.77 18.06
C VAL A 71 0.30 8.63 17.81
N VAL A 72 0.25 9.56 16.85
CA VAL A 72 1.37 10.42 16.46
C VAL A 72 1.43 11.66 17.34
N GLN A 73 2.21 11.55 18.42
CA GLN A 73 2.39 12.55 19.47
C GLN A 73 3.85 12.59 19.95
N PRO A 74 4.28 13.57 20.77
CA PRO A 74 5.68 13.69 21.19
C PRO A 74 6.24 12.46 21.93
N LEU A 75 5.40 11.70 22.63
CA LEU A 75 5.80 10.44 23.27
C LEU A 75 5.95 9.26 22.31
N LEU A 76 5.65 9.42 21.01
CA LEU A 76 6.02 8.44 19.97
C LEU A 76 7.52 8.56 19.67
N THR A 77 8.31 8.21 20.68
CA THR A 77 9.76 8.32 20.72
C THR A 77 10.33 7.29 21.70
N ASP A 78 11.64 7.10 21.67
CA ASP A 78 12.33 6.25 22.62
C ASP A 78 12.78 7.06 23.84
N LEU A 79 12.86 6.43 25.02
CA LEU A 79 13.31 7.08 26.26
C LEU A 79 14.70 7.76 26.11
N TYR A 80 15.58 7.18 25.31
CA TYR A 80 16.92 7.75 25.11
C TYR A 80 16.90 9.12 24.41
N GLN A 81 15.85 9.44 23.64
CA GLN A 81 15.70 10.78 23.06
C GLN A 81 15.46 11.82 24.15
N ILE A 82 14.66 11.49 25.17
CA ILE A 82 14.38 12.36 26.31
C ILE A 82 15.61 12.48 27.22
N THR A 83 16.34 11.40 27.48
CA THR A 83 17.56 11.47 28.29
C THR A 83 18.68 12.24 27.60
N MET A 84 18.82 12.12 26.26
CA MET A 84 19.73 12.96 25.49
C MET A 84 19.30 14.44 25.51
N ALA A 85 18.01 14.72 25.35
CA ALA A 85 17.48 16.08 25.46
C ALA A 85 17.80 16.69 26.83
N TYR A 86 17.63 15.93 27.92
CA TYR A 86 18.03 16.34 29.26
C TYR A 86 19.53 16.60 29.35
N ALA A 87 20.39 15.70 28.85
CA ALA A 87 21.84 15.90 28.88
C ALA A 87 22.28 17.16 28.12
N TYR A 88 21.65 17.46 26.97
CA TYR A 88 21.88 18.71 26.24
C TYR A 88 21.40 19.93 27.01
N TRP A 89 20.21 19.87 27.59
CA TRP A 89 19.64 20.94 28.41
C TRP A 89 20.54 21.24 29.62
N LYS A 90 20.94 20.19 30.33
CA LYS A 90 21.81 20.25 31.52
C LYS A 90 23.17 20.86 31.22
N ASN A 91 23.70 20.60 30.03
CA ASN A 91 24.98 21.15 29.55
C ASN A 91 24.82 22.49 28.82
N GLY A 92 23.69 23.18 28.97
CA GLY A 92 23.47 24.51 28.42
C GLY A 92 23.39 24.59 26.90
N LYS A 93 23.19 23.47 26.19
CA LYS A 93 23.16 23.40 24.71
C LYS A 93 21.82 23.82 24.10
N ILE A 94 20.97 24.49 24.87
CA ILE A 94 19.62 24.91 24.45
C ILE A 94 19.66 25.87 23.25
N LYS A 95 20.72 26.68 23.15
CA LYS A 95 20.91 27.67 22.08
C LYS A 95 21.60 27.10 20.84
N ASP A 96 22.11 25.87 20.89
CA ASP A 96 22.79 25.26 19.76
C ASP A 96 21.81 25.05 18.62
N ARG A 97 22.26 25.31 17.39
CA ARG A 97 21.48 25.08 16.17
C ARG A 97 22.06 23.91 15.41
N ALA A 98 21.21 23.01 14.95
CA ALA A 98 21.62 21.78 14.29
C ALA A 98 20.85 21.57 12.99
N VAL A 99 21.48 20.82 12.08
CA VAL A 99 20.91 20.37 10.80
C VAL A 99 21.01 18.86 10.75
N PHE A 100 19.88 18.22 10.48
CA PHE A 100 19.77 16.79 10.28
C PHE A 100 19.23 16.47 8.88
N ASP A 101 19.79 15.42 8.27
CA ASP A 101 19.25 14.84 7.04
C ASP A 101 18.56 13.50 7.34
N LEU A 102 17.34 13.34 6.82
CA LEU A 102 16.63 12.06 6.76
C LEU A 102 16.79 11.46 5.37
N PHE A 103 17.42 10.30 5.23
CA PHE A 103 17.61 9.60 3.95
C PHE A 103 17.67 8.08 4.16
N PHE A 104 17.65 7.28 3.10
CA PHE A 104 17.84 5.82 3.17
C PHE A 104 19.08 5.37 2.40
N ARG A 105 19.58 4.16 2.68
CA ARG A 105 20.86 3.69 2.13
C ARG A 105 20.75 2.76 0.92
N LYS A 106 19.62 2.08 0.77
CA LYS A 106 19.37 1.11 -0.31
C LYS A 106 17.91 1.16 -0.70
N ASN A 107 17.62 1.09 -2.00
CA ASN A 107 16.25 0.93 -2.46
C ASN A 107 15.68 -0.42 -1.94
N PRO A 108 14.38 -0.48 -1.61
CA PRO A 108 13.77 -1.68 -1.08
C PRO A 108 13.50 -2.72 -2.18
N PHE A 109 13.21 -3.96 -1.77
CA PHE A 109 12.74 -5.04 -2.65
C PHE A 109 13.71 -5.41 -3.78
N HIS A 110 15.01 -5.19 -3.58
CA HIS A 110 16.04 -5.35 -4.62
C HIS A 110 15.76 -4.53 -5.90
N GLY A 111 14.96 -3.47 -5.79
CA GLY A 111 14.70 -2.51 -6.87
C GLY A 111 15.74 -1.40 -6.92
N GLU A 112 15.59 -0.47 -7.87
CA GLU A 112 16.47 0.69 -8.04
C GLU A 112 15.76 2.03 -7.91
N PHE A 113 14.54 2.04 -7.37
CA PHE A 113 13.81 3.26 -7.06
C PHE A 113 13.00 3.12 -5.77
N THR A 114 12.69 4.26 -5.15
CA THR A 114 11.76 4.38 -4.02
C THR A 114 10.79 5.52 -4.30
N VAL A 115 9.53 5.39 -3.91
CA VAL A 115 8.54 6.47 -3.95
C VAL A 115 8.50 7.14 -2.57
N PHE A 116 8.79 8.44 -2.51
CA PHE A 116 8.75 9.18 -1.25
C PHE A 116 7.31 9.43 -0.80
N ALA A 117 7.00 9.05 0.44
CA ALA A 117 5.70 9.27 1.08
C ALA A 117 5.85 9.51 2.60
N GLY A 118 4.83 10.11 3.22
CA GLY A 118 4.73 10.38 4.66
C GLY A 118 4.86 11.86 5.05
N LEU A 119 5.12 12.76 4.09
CA LEU A 119 5.38 14.18 4.36
C LEU A 119 4.17 14.88 5.00
N GLU A 120 2.96 14.61 4.52
CA GLU A 120 1.73 15.19 5.09
C GLU A 120 1.63 14.93 6.60
N GLU A 121 1.86 13.70 7.05
CA GLU A 121 1.76 13.32 8.46
C GLU A 121 2.90 13.93 9.29
N CYS A 122 4.11 14.06 8.72
CA CYS A 122 5.20 14.79 9.36
C CYS A 122 4.83 16.25 9.61
N LEU A 123 4.20 16.92 8.65
CA LEU A 123 3.82 18.34 8.79
C LEU A 123 2.67 18.53 9.77
N LYS A 124 1.69 17.63 9.80
CA LYS A 124 0.63 17.62 10.84
C LYS A 124 1.23 17.43 12.23
N PHE A 125 2.20 16.53 12.37
CA PHE A 125 2.91 16.33 13.63
C PHE A 125 3.64 17.58 14.10
N LEU A 126 4.35 18.29 13.22
CA LEU A 126 5.00 19.56 13.57
C LEU A 126 3.98 20.64 13.98
N ASP A 127 2.85 20.74 13.27
CA ASP A 127 1.77 21.69 13.59
C ASP A 127 1.18 21.50 14.99
N LYS A 128 1.07 20.24 15.42
CA LYS A 128 0.45 19.86 16.70
C LYS A 128 1.46 19.46 17.76
N PHE A 129 2.75 19.68 17.55
CA PHE A 129 3.78 19.26 18.49
C PHE A 129 3.67 20.05 19.79
N HIS A 130 3.21 19.38 20.85
CA HIS A 130 3.17 19.89 22.21
C HIS A 130 3.05 18.72 23.19
N TYR A 131 3.80 18.77 24.30
CA TYR A 131 3.66 17.81 25.39
C TYR A 131 2.45 18.18 26.25
N SER A 132 1.50 17.27 26.42
CA SER A 132 0.38 17.46 27.33
C SER A 132 0.83 17.40 28.80
N ASP A 133 -0.01 17.89 29.71
CA ASP A 133 0.25 17.77 31.16
C ASP A 133 0.41 16.30 31.59
N SER A 134 -0.39 15.40 31.00
CA SER A 134 -0.26 13.96 31.25
C SER A 134 1.06 13.39 30.75
N ASP A 135 1.59 13.87 29.61
CA ASP A 135 2.88 13.41 29.10
C ASP A 135 4.00 13.84 30.05
N ILE A 136 3.95 15.08 30.53
CA ILE A 136 4.94 15.62 31.47
C ILE A 136 4.94 14.84 32.78
N GLU A 137 3.76 14.54 33.33
CA GLU A 137 3.64 13.76 34.56
C GLU A 137 4.18 12.33 34.39
N TYR A 138 3.86 11.69 33.25
CA TYR A 138 4.41 10.39 32.90
C TYR A 138 5.95 10.43 32.81
N LEU A 139 6.52 11.44 32.14
CA LEU A 139 7.98 11.58 32.03
C LEU A 139 8.64 11.79 33.40
N LYS A 140 8.02 12.58 34.31
CA LYS A 140 8.53 12.74 35.69
C LYS A 140 8.58 11.42 36.45
N SER A 141 7.57 10.57 36.29
CA SER A 141 7.53 9.25 36.95
C SER A 141 8.52 8.24 36.34
N THR A 142 8.88 8.40 35.07
CA THR A 142 9.76 7.45 34.35
C THR A 142 11.24 7.83 34.45
N MET A 143 11.54 9.12 34.51
CA MET A 143 12.91 9.64 34.59
C MET A 143 13.47 9.55 36.02
N PRO A 144 14.80 9.49 36.20
CA PRO A 144 15.39 9.48 37.54
C PRO A 144 14.96 10.69 38.39
N PRO A 145 14.74 10.53 39.71
CA PRO A 145 14.34 11.64 40.59
C PRO A 145 15.37 12.79 40.68
N SER A 146 16.59 12.57 40.19
CA SER A 146 17.65 13.57 40.12
C SER A 146 17.50 14.57 38.96
N VAL A 147 16.53 14.37 38.06
CA VAL A 147 16.26 15.29 36.94
C VAL A 147 15.57 16.55 37.45
N GLU A 148 16.08 17.72 37.06
CA GLU A 148 15.51 19.00 37.49
C GLU A 148 14.09 19.24 36.97
N SER A 149 13.25 19.85 37.81
CA SER A 149 11.86 20.17 37.47
C SER A 149 11.77 21.16 36.29
N GLU A 150 12.75 22.04 36.16
CA GLU A 150 12.90 23.04 35.11
C GLU A 150 13.08 22.42 33.73
N PHE A 151 13.63 21.19 33.63
CA PHE A 151 13.69 20.48 32.36
C PHE A 151 12.29 20.07 31.86
N PHE A 152 11.41 19.66 32.76
CA PHE A 152 10.04 19.32 32.40
C PHE A 152 9.23 20.55 32.01
N GLU A 153 9.48 21.69 32.65
CA GLU A 153 8.91 22.97 32.22
C GLU A 153 9.44 23.41 30.85
N PHE A 154 10.73 23.16 30.58
CA PHE A 154 11.29 23.35 29.25
C PHE A 154 10.59 22.48 28.20
N LEU A 155 10.38 21.18 28.46
CA LEU A 155 9.65 20.29 27.55
C LEU A 155 8.21 20.75 27.32
N ARG A 156 7.50 21.15 28.38
CA ARG A 156 6.14 21.68 28.31
C ARG A 156 6.02 22.86 27.35
N ASN A 157 6.97 23.78 27.40
CA ASN A 157 6.97 25.00 26.57
C ASN A 157 7.61 24.80 25.18
N THR A 158 8.13 23.61 24.91
CA THR A 158 8.83 23.32 23.66
C THR A 158 7.82 23.12 22.51
N THR A 159 8.08 23.79 21.38
CA THR A 159 7.23 23.73 20.16
C THR A 159 8.08 23.60 18.90
N ALA A 160 7.47 23.18 17.78
CA ALA A 160 8.14 23.09 16.48
C ALA A 160 8.28 24.44 15.75
N LYS A 161 8.00 25.58 16.39
CA LYS A 161 7.98 26.89 15.75
C LYS A 161 9.33 27.29 15.15
N ASP A 162 10.41 27.01 15.85
CA ASP A 162 11.78 27.38 15.44
C ASP A 162 12.44 26.32 14.54
N VAL A 163 11.67 25.32 14.07
CA VAL A 163 12.12 24.33 13.11
C VAL A 163 11.94 24.88 11.69
N THR A 164 12.89 24.56 10.81
CA THR A 164 12.79 24.73 9.36
C THR A 164 12.91 23.36 8.72
N LEU A 165 11.95 22.98 7.88
CA LEU A 165 11.95 21.69 7.19
C LEU A 165 11.88 21.89 5.68
N TYR A 166 12.88 21.34 4.99
CA TYR A 166 12.89 21.16 3.55
C TYR A 166 12.58 19.70 3.23
N ALA A 167 11.84 19.45 2.16
CA ALA A 167 11.50 18.11 1.73
C ALA A 167 11.48 17.99 0.20
N ILE A 168 11.70 16.77 -0.28
CA ILE A 168 11.30 16.38 -1.64
C ILE A 168 9.77 16.33 -1.71
N GLU A 169 9.18 16.62 -2.87
CA GLU A 169 7.73 16.53 -3.00
C GLU A 169 7.23 15.09 -2.83
N GLU A 170 6.17 14.92 -2.05
CA GLU A 170 5.53 13.63 -1.83
C GLU A 170 5.00 13.02 -3.14
N GLY A 171 5.25 11.72 -3.35
CA GLY A 171 4.96 11.00 -4.60
C GLY A 171 6.10 11.04 -5.61
N SER A 172 7.21 11.73 -5.33
CA SER A 172 8.38 11.71 -6.21
C SER A 172 9.17 10.42 -6.06
N VAL A 173 9.78 9.97 -7.15
CA VAL A 173 10.83 8.95 -7.11
C VAL A 173 12.08 9.55 -6.48
N VAL A 174 12.64 8.85 -5.50
CA VAL A 174 13.82 9.23 -4.73
C VAL A 174 14.81 8.08 -4.66
N PHE A 175 16.06 8.42 -4.34
CA PHE A 175 17.19 7.50 -4.40
C PHE A 175 18.02 7.52 -3.13
N PRO A 176 18.79 6.45 -2.87
CA PRO A 176 19.61 6.35 -1.68
C PRO A 176 20.54 7.56 -1.48
N ARG A 177 20.74 7.94 -0.22
CA ARG A 177 21.64 9.02 0.23
C ARG A 177 21.22 10.44 -0.15
N VAL A 178 20.23 10.63 -1.00
CA VAL A 178 19.62 11.95 -1.21
C VAL A 178 18.75 12.26 0.02
N PRO A 179 18.93 13.41 0.70
CA PRO A 179 18.06 13.80 1.80
C PRO A 179 16.60 13.86 1.34
N LEU A 180 15.73 13.09 1.96
CA LEU A 180 14.29 13.19 1.77
C LEU A 180 13.75 14.41 2.51
N LEU A 181 14.19 14.56 3.76
CA LEU A 181 13.95 15.71 4.62
C LEU A 181 15.29 16.30 5.07
N ARG A 182 15.38 17.63 5.11
CA ARG A 182 16.43 18.37 5.81
C ARG A 182 15.76 19.20 6.90
N VAL A 183 16.12 18.93 8.15
CA VAL A 183 15.49 19.51 9.35
C VAL A 183 16.52 20.37 10.07
N GLU A 184 16.21 21.65 10.24
CA GLU A 184 17.11 22.65 10.81
C GLU A 184 16.41 23.30 12.01
N GLY A 185 17.08 23.49 13.14
CA GLY A 185 16.39 23.94 14.34
C GLY A 185 17.27 24.03 15.59
N PRO A 186 16.71 24.34 16.77
CA PRO A 186 17.40 24.17 18.04
C PRO A 186 17.73 22.69 18.23
N LEU A 187 18.96 22.37 18.67
CA LEU A 187 19.50 21.01 18.73
C LEU A 187 18.55 20.02 19.41
N ILE A 188 18.07 20.38 20.60
CA ILE A 188 17.17 19.51 21.38
C ILE A 188 15.89 19.22 20.60
N MET A 189 15.31 20.25 19.96
CA MET A 189 14.09 20.10 19.20
C MET A 189 14.24 19.20 17.99
N VAL A 190 15.26 19.44 17.16
CA VAL A 190 15.43 18.61 15.95
C VAL A 190 15.92 17.19 16.25
N GLN A 191 16.49 16.96 17.44
CA GLN A 191 16.85 15.64 17.93
C GLN A 191 15.61 14.83 18.34
N ILE A 192 14.70 15.40 19.15
CA ILE A 192 13.52 14.65 19.62
C ILE A 192 12.53 14.29 18.51
N LEU A 193 12.59 14.98 17.36
CA LEU A 193 11.78 14.65 16.18
C LEU A 193 12.23 13.38 15.44
N GLU A 194 13.45 12.87 15.70
CA GLU A 194 14.08 11.78 14.95
C GLU A 194 13.17 10.54 14.83
N THR A 195 12.73 9.98 15.96
CA THR A 195 12.02 8.70 15.99
C THR A 195 10.67 8.80 15.28
N THR A 196 9.91 9.86 15.52
CA THR A 196 8.60 10.06 14.90
C THR A 196 8.72 10.28 13.39
N LEU A 197 9.64 11.15 12.93
CA LEU A 197 9.84 11.40 11.50
C LEU A 197 10.31 10.14 10.76
N LEU A 198 11.22 9.37 11.37
CA LEU A 198 11.62 8.07 10.82
C LEU A 198 10.44 7.11 10.70
N THR A 199 9.58 7.04 11.71
CA THR A 199 8.41 6.15 11.71
C THR A 199 7.45 6.50 10.57
N LEU A 200 7.12 7.78 10.43
CA LEU A 200 6.18 8.28 9.41
C LEU A 200 6.71 8.11 7.98
N VAL A 201 8.00 8.37 7.75
CA VAL A 201 8.60 8.28 6.40
C VAL A 201 8.92 6.84 6.00
N ASN A 202 9.45 6.01 6.90
CA ASN A 202 9.88 4.65 6.58
C ASN A 202 8.72 3.82 6.02
N TYR A 203 7.62 3.73 6.78
CA TYR A 203 6.51 2.85 6.41
C TYR A 203 5.78 3.37 5.18
N ALA A 204 5.49 4.68 5.14
CA ALA A 204 4.79 5.31 4.03
C ALA A 204 5.53 5.11 2.70
N SER A 205 6.82 5.43 2.67
CA SER A 205 7.65 5.31 1.46
C SER A 205 7.82 3.85 1.02
N LEU A 206 7.96 2.93 1.98
CA LEU A 206 8.04 1.49 1.70
C LEU A 206 6.74 0.96 1.07
N MET A 207 5.59 1.30 1.66
CA MET A 207 4.26 0.89 1.18
C MET A 207 3.95 1.45 -0.21
N ALA A 208 4.18 2.75 -0.42
CA ALA A 208 3.98 3.38 -1.73
C ALA A 208 4.87 2.75 -2.81
N THR A 209 6.12 2.44 -2.47
CA THR A 209 7.04 1.75 -3.38
C THR A 209 6.57 0.33 -3.69
N ASN A 210 6.14 -0.43 -2.69
CA ASN A 210 5.63 -1.79 -2.87
C ASN A 210 4.42 -1.78 -3.81
N ALA A 211 3.45 -0.91 -3.54
CA ALA A 211 2.25 -0.75 -4.36
C ALA A 211 2.55 -0.32 -5.81
N ALA A 212 3.53 0.57 -6.02
CA ALA A 212 3.99 0.94 -7.36
C ALA A 212 4.56 -0.25 -8.14
N ARG A 213 5.31 -1.14 -7.49
CA ARG A 213 5.83 -2.35 -8.11
C ARG A 213 4.73 -3.33 -8.51
N TYR A 214 3.74 -3.53 -7.64
CA TYR A 214 2.53 -4.31 -7.98
C TYR A 214 1.79 -3.74 -9.20
N ARG A 215 1.60 -2.42 -9.25
CA ARG A 215 1.01 -1.75 -10.42
C ARG A 215 1.84 -1.99 -11.69
N MET A 216 3.16 -1.96 -11.60
CA MET A 216 4.02 -2.19 -12.76
C MET A 216 3.89 -3.60 -13.33
N VAL A 217 3.76 -4.63 -12.48
CA VAL A 217 3.59 -6.02 -12.94
C VAL A 217 2.16 -6.33 -13.39
N ALA A 218 1.15 -5.78 -12.73
CA ALA A 218 -0.25 -5.99 -13.10
C ALA A 218 -0.65 -5.24 -14.40
N GLY A 219 0.13 -4.23 -14.77
CA GLY A 219 -0.18 -3.38 -15.92
C GLY A 219 -1.30 -2.38 -15.62
N LYS A 220 -1.77 -1.69 -16.66
CA LYS A 220 -2.78 -0.61 -16.53
C LYS A 220 -4.22 -1.11 -16.68
N SER A 221 -4.42 -2.28 -17.27
CA SER A 221 -5.73 -2.83 -17.61
C SER A 221 -6.38 -3.62 -16.47
N VAL A 222 -5.58 -4.10 -15.51
CA VAL A 222 -6.06 -4.89 -14.37
C VAL A 222 -6.24 -3.98 -13.16
N SER A 223 -7.40 -4.07 -12.51
CA SER A 223 -7.69 -3.35 -11.27
C SER A 223 -6.91 -3.94 -10.09
N LEU A 224 -6.42 -3.10 -9.19
CA LEU A 224 -5.72 -3.53 -7.98
C LEU A 224 -6.47 -3.02 -6.73
N LEU A 225 -6.86 -3.95 -5.86
CA LEU A 225 -7.54 -3.66 -4.60
C LEU A 225 -6.71 -4.11 -3.40
N GLU A 226 -6.59 -3.25 -2.39
CA GLU A 226 -5.90 -3.56 -1.13
C GLU A 226 -6.88 -4.22 -0.15
N PHE A 227 -6.66 -5.51 0.16
CA PHE A 227 -7.50 -6.37 1.01
C PHE A 227 -6.78 -6.86 2.28
N GLY A 228 -5.77 -6.12 2.73
CA GLY A 228 -4.81 -6.53 3.75
C GLY A 228 -5.11 -6.05 5.16
N LEU A 229 -6.08 -5.16 5.39
CA LEU A 229 -6.41 -4.59 6.72
C LEU A 229 -6.28 -5.60 7.88
N ARG A 230 -6.87 -6.79 7.75
CA ARG A 230 -6.86 -7.85 8.79
C ARG A 230 -5.49 -8.45 9.13
N ARG A 231 -4.45 -8.16 8.35
CA ARG A 231 -3.06 -8.62 8.57
C ARG A 231 -2.07 -7.46 8.65
N ALA A 232 -2.55 -6.22 8.60
CA ALA A 232 -1.68 -5.05 8.72
C ALA A 232 -1.11 -4.93 10.15
N GLN A 233 0.03 -4.25 10.27
CA GLN A 233 0.78 -4.20 11.52
C GLN A 233 0.30 -3.08 12.43
N GLY A 234 -0.44 -3.44 13.48
CA GLY A 234 -0.91 -2.53 14.52
C GLY A 234 -2.14 -1.69 14.11
N PRO A 235 -2.66 -0.85 15.03
CA PRO A 235 -3.92 -0.12 14.84
C PRO A 235 -3.90 0.87 13.66
N ASP A 236 -2.77 1.54 13.42
CA ASP A 236 -2.61 2.48 12.30
C ASP A 236 -2.15 1.79 11.00
N GLY A 237 -1.47 0.65 11.10
CA GLY A 237 -0.84 0.00 9.95
C GLY A 237 -1.84 -0.32 8.84
N GLY A 238 -3.09 -0.65 9.18
CA GLY A 238 -4.15 -0.86 8.19
C GLY A 238 -4.57 0.41 7.45
N LEU A 239 -4.75 1.52 8.17
CA LEU A 239 -5.18 2.79 7.61
C LEU A 239 -4.07 3.41 6.73
N SER A 240 -2.85 3.43 7.25
CA SER A 240 -1.66 3.88 6.52
C SER A 240 -1.39 3.00 5.30
N ALA A 241 -1.52 1.67 5.41
CA ALA A 241 -1.36 0.77 4.26
C ALA A 241 -2.32 1.11 3.12
N SER A 242 -3.60 1.31 3.41
CA SER A 242 -4.60 1.66 2.39
C SER A 242 -4.27 2.99 1.71
N LYS A 243 -3.92 4.03 2.49
CA LYS A 243 -3.54 5.37 1.98
C LYS A 243 -2.36 5.29 1.01
N TYR A 244 -1.26 4.67 1.44
CA TYR A 244 -0.03 4.64 0.64
C TYR A 244 -0.08 3.60 -0.48
N SER A 245 -0.91 2.56 -0.38
CA SER A 245 -1.18 1.66 -1.50
C SER A 245 -1.91 2.37 -2.64
N TYR A 246 -2.91 3.18 -2.30
CA TYR A 246 -3.63 4.01 -3.28
C TYR A 246 -2.70 5.01 -3.98
N ILE A 247 -1.86 5.72 -3.21
CA ILE A 247 -0.82 6.61 -3.76
C ILE A 247 0.11 5.85 -4.71
N GLY A 248 0.57 4.65 -4.31
CA GLY A 248 1.49 3.84 -5.11
C GLY A 248 0.89 3.30 -6.40
N GLY A 249 -0.45 3.21 -6.51
CA GLY A 249 -1.12 2.90 -7.78
C GLY A 249 -2.30 1.94 -7.69
N PHE A 250 -2.70 1.50 -6.50
CA PHE A 250 -3.92 0.71 -6.31
C PHE A 250 -5.16 1.56 -6.60
N ASP A 251 -6.25 0.91 -6.99
CA ASP A 251 -7.48 1.55 -7.44
C ASP A 251 -8.51 1.70 -6.32
N GLY A 252 -8.44 0.87 -5.29
CA GLY A 252 -9.33 0.90 -4.15
C GLY A 252 -8.85 0.03 -2.98
N THR A 253 -9.67 -0.03 -1.93
CA THR A 253 -9.38 -0.77 -0.70
C THR A 253 -10.66 -1.43 -0.15
N SER A 254 -10.52 -2.48 0.65
CA SER A 254 -11.63 -2.98 1.49
C SER A 254 -11.78 -2.20 2.80
N ASN A 255 -10.84 -1.31 3.13
CA ASN A 255 -10.81 -0.59 4.40
C ASN A 255 -11.81 0.59 4.38
N VAL A 256 -12.95 0.38 5.03
CA VAL A 256 -14.03 1.38 5.13
C VAL A 256 -13.60 2.67 5.82
N LEU A 257 -12.70 2.60 6.80
CA LEU A 257 -12.20 3.79 7.49
C LEU A 257 -11.29 4.60 6.58
N ALA A 258 -10.45 3.94 5.78
CA ALA A 258 -9.66 4.62 4.75
C ALA A 258 -10.56 5.28 3.70
N GLY A 259 -11.64 4.61 3.28
CA GLY A 259 -12.65 5.21 2.40
C GLY A 259 -13.25 6.49 2.98
N LYS A 260 -13.65 6.45 4.26
CA LYS A 260 -14.22 7.61 4.97
C LYS A 260 -13.23 8.77 5.15
N LEU A 261 -11.98 8.49 5.49
CA LEU A 261 -10.99 9.51 5.84
C LEU A 261 -10.22 10.06 4.63
N PHE A 262 -10.13 9.30 3.55
CA PHE A 262 -9.25 9.62 2.43
C PHE A 262 -9.99 9.63 1.09
N HIS A 263 -11.30 9.36 1.08
CA HIS A 263 -12.12 9.25 -0.12
C HIS A 263 -11.55 8.26 -1.15
N ILE A 264 -10.89 7.20 -0.65
CA ILE A 264 -10.41 6.10 -1.49
C ILE A 264 -11.61 5.22 -1.86
N PRO A 265 -11.77 4.81 -3.13
CA PRO A 265 -12.81 3.87 -3.52
C PRO A 265 -12.81 2.61 -2.66
N VAL A 266 -13.97 2.29 -2.09
CA VAL A 266 -14.15 1.10 -1.25
C VAL A 266 -14.83 0.01 -2.05
N ASN A 267 -14.20 -1.17 -2.09
CA ASN A 267 -14.72 -2.34 -2.77
C ASN A 267 -14.62 -3.56 -1.86
N GLY A 268 -15.65 -4.39 -1.90
CA GLY A 268 -15.73 -5.66 -1.18
C GLY A 268 -16.85 -6.51 -1.73
N THR A 269 -16.80 -7.80 -1.42
CA THR A 269 -17.88 -8.76 -1.70
C THR A 269 -18.34 -9.35 -0.37
N HIS A 270 -18.89 -10.56 -0.36
CA HIS A 270 -19.05 -11.38 0.84
C HIS A 270 -17.85 -12.30 1.11
N ALA A 271 -17.83 -12.93 2.29
CA ALA A 271 -16.80 -13.87 2.74
C ALA A 271 -17.30 -15.32 2.68
N HIS A 272 -16.39 -16.30 2.75
CA HIS A 272 -16.76 -17.72 2.85
C HIS A 272 -17.71 -17.99 4.02
N ALA A 273 -17.52 -17.31 5.17
CA ALA A 273 -18.40 -17.43 6.32
C ALA A 273 -19.88 -17.15 6.00
N TYR A 274 -20.15 -16.21 5.08
CA TYR A 274 -21.51 -15.90 4.64
C TYR A 274 -22.08 -17.02 3.75
N ILE A 275 -21.26 -17.65 2.91
CA ILE A 275 -21.72 -18.80 2.13
C ILE A 275 -22.02 -19.99 3.04
N THR A 276 -21.11 -20.28 3.98
CA THR A 276 -21.22 -21.45 4.87
C THR A 276 -22.28 -21.30 5.97
N SER A 277 -22.89 -20.12 6.14
CA SER A 277 -24.01 -19.95 7.08
C SER A 277 -25.33 -20.49 6.53
N TYR A 278 -25.38 -20.88 5.25
CA TYR A 278 -26.54 -21.48 4.61
C TYR A 278 -26.27 -22.96 4.37
N THR A 279 -27.04 -23.81 5.05
CA THR A 279 -26.98 -25.27 4.90
C THR A 279 -27.89 -25.77 3.80
N SER A 280 -29.01 -25.09 3.57
CA SER A 280 -30.02 -25.45 2.56
C SER A 280 -30.92 -24.25 2.23
N PHE A 281 -31.90 -24.46 1.33
CA PHE A 281 -32.92 -23.46 1.03
C PHE A 281 -33.82 -23.08 2.22
N ASN A 282 -33.85 -23.88 3.29
CA ASN A 282 -34.65 -23.59 4.49
C ASN A 282 -34.10 -22.39 5.29
N ASP A 283 -32.81 -22.09 5.13
CA ASP A 283 -32.18 -20.94 5.78
C ASP A 283 -32.54 -19.61 5.09
N LEU A 284 -33.10 -19.68 3.87
CA LEU A 284 -33.51 -18.51 3.09
C LEU A 284 -34.95 -18.09 3.42
N GLN A 285 -35.08 -17.08 4.27
CA GLN A 285 -36.39 -16.52 4.67
C GLN A 285 -37.03 -15.68 3.56
N ILE A 286 -36.24 -14.85 2.89
CA ILE A 286 -36.72 -13.98 1.80
C ILE A 286 -36.26 -14.58 0.48
N LYS A 287 -37.24 -14.91 -0.38
CA LYS A 287 -37.00 -15.53 -1.69
C LYS A 287 -37.40 -14.63 -2.85
N THR A 288 -38.16 -13.57 -2.58
CA THR A 288 -38.70 -12.68 -3.59
C THR A 288 -37.82 -11.46 -3.81
N LEU A 289 -37.77 -10.98 -5.05
CA LEU A 289 -37.14 -9.73 -5.45
C LEU A 289 -38.15 -8.91 -6.27
N ALA A 290 -38.08 -7.58 -6.16
CA ALA A 290 -38.86 -6.69 -7.02
C ALA A 290 -38.19 -6.61 -8.39
N HIS A 291 -38.94 -6.70 -9.48
CA HIS A 291 -38.40 -6.35 -10.80
C HIS A 291 -38.05 -4.85 -10.84
N LYS A 292 -36.89 -4.50 -11.40
CA LYS A 292 -36.33 -3.14 -11.40
C LYS A 292 -37.28 -2.08 -11.95
N ASP A 293 -37.89 -2.37 -13.11
CA ASP A 293 -38.76 -1.41 -13.81
C ASP A 293 -40.24 -1.48 -13.39
N THR A 294 -40.79 -2.69 -13.14
CA THR A 294 -42.22 -2.87 -12.87
C THR A 294 -42.58 -2.89 -11.39
N GLY A 295 -41.59 -3.12 -10.50
CA GLY A 295 -41.81 -3.30 -9.06
C GLY A 295 -42.49 -4.61 -8.68
N GLU A 296 -42.78 -5.49 -9.64
CA GLU A 296 -43.46 -6.76 -9.40
C GLU A 296 -42.58 -7.72 -8.58
N GLN A 297 -43.13 -8.26 -7.49
CA GLN A 297 -42.45 -9.23 -6.65
C GLN A 297 -42.54 -10.63 -7.27
N ARG A 298 -41.39 -11.25 -7.55
CA ARG A 298 -41.32 -12.64 -8.04
C ARG A 298 -40.27 -13.44 -7.26
N ASP A 299 -40.42 -14.76 -7.23
CA ASP A 299 -39.51 -15.67 -6.52
C ASP A 299 -38.19 -15.83 -7.31
N LEU A 300 -37.12 -15.22 -6.78
CA LEU A 300 -35.78 -15.28 -7.36
C LEU A 300 -35.15 -16.67 -7.16
N LEU A 301 -35.43 -17.34 -6.04
CA LEU A 301 -34.91 -18.68 -5.78
C LEU A 301 -35.44 -19.68 -6.79
N ALA A 302 -36.76 -19.68 -7.00
CA ALA A 302 -37.41 -20.58 -7.96
C ALA A 302 -36.81 -20.41 -9.36
N LEU A 303 -36.71 -19.17 -9.84
CA LEU A 303 -36.14 -18.88 -11.15
C LEU A 303 -34.64 -19.26 -11.23
N SER A 304 -33.89 -19.06 -10.15
CA SER A 304 -32.48 -19.49 -10.10
C SER A 304 -32.35 -21.01 -10.16
N CYS A 305 -33.24 -21.77 -9.52
CA CYS A 305 -33.27 -23.23 -9.64
C CYS A 305 -33.59 -23.69 -11.06
N ASP A 306 -34.52 -23.02 -11.75
CA ASP A 306 -34.88 -23.33 -13.14
C ASP A 306 -33.69 -23.09 -14.08
N TYR A 307 -33.02 -21.94 -13.97
CA TYR A 307 -31.81 -21.68 -14.74
C TYR A 307 -30.67 -22.64 -14.41
N ARG A 308 -30.48 -23.00 -13.14
CA ARG A 308 -29.48 -23.98 -12.72
C ARG A 308 -29.70 -25.32 -13.43
N ASN A 309 -30.94 -25.81 -13.47
CA ASN A 309 -31.30 -27.03 -14.18
C ASN A 309 -31.07 -26.90 -15.70
N GLN A 310 -31.40 -25.75 -16.27
CA GLN A 310 -31.29 -25.50 -17.71
C GLN A 310 -29.83 -25.47 -18.21
N ILE A 311 -28.91 -24.92 -17.41
CA ILE A 311 -27.51 -24.70 -17.83
C ILE A 311 -26.54 -25.77 -17.35
N ALA A 312 -26.90 -26.61 -16.37
CA ALA A 312 -26.00 -27.60 -15.79
C ALA A 312 -25.34 -28.49 -16.84
N ALA A 313 -26.12 -29.02 -17.79
CA ALA A 313 -25.60 -29.87 -18.86
C ALA A 313 -24.63 -29.12 -19.80
N ASP A 314 -24.88 -27.84 -20.11
CA ASP A 314 -23.98 -27.06 -20.98
C ASP A 314 -22.63 -26.76 -20.31
N LEU A 315 -22.63 -26.73 -18.98
CA LEU A 315 -21.46 -26.48 -18.15
C LEU A 315 -20.75 -27.76 -17.70
N ASN A 316 -21.18 -28.93 -18.19
CA ASN A 316 -20.69 -30.24 -17.78
C ASN A 316 -20.76 -30.46 -16.24
N ALA A 317 -21.82 -29.94 -15.63
CA ALA A 317 -22.06 -30.03 -14.19
C ALA A 317 -23.30 -30.88 -13.90
N LEU A 318 -23.33 -31.51 -12.74
CA LEU A 318 -24.52 -32.21 -12.24
C LEU A 318 -25.17 -31.36 -11.15
N VAL A 319 -26.47 -31.07 -11.30
CA VAL A 319 -27.22 -30.32 -10.30
C VAL A 319 -27.15 -30.97 -8.92
N SER A 320 -27.12 -32.30 -8.86
CA SER A 320 -26.97 -33.07 -7.61
C SER A 320 -25.60 -32.93 -6.93
N GLU A 321 -24.57 -32.47 -7.64
CA GLU A 321 -23.26 -32.17 -7.06
C GLU A 321 -23.15 -30.72 -6.58
N ALA A 322 -24.03 -29.83 -7.04
CA ALA A 322 -24.03 -28.42 -6.67
C ALA A 322 -24.62 -28.21 -5.27
N SER A 323 -24.01 -27.34 -4.47
CA SER A 323 -24.47 -27.04 -3.13
C SER A 323 -25.73 -26.16 -3.16
N ASP A 324 -26.82 -26.67 -2.58
CA ASP A 324 -28.05 -25.90 -2.38
C ASP A 324 -27.88 -24.77 -1.35
N GLY A 325 -27.06 -25.01 -0.32
CA GLY A 325 -26.70 -23.96 0.65
C GLY A 325 -25.94 -22.80 -0.01
N GLU A 326 -25.02 -23.11 -0.93
CA GLU A 326 -24.31 -22.07 -1.69
C GLU A 326 -25.27 -21.28 -2.59
N LEU A 327 -26.18 -21.95 -3.31
CA LEU A 327 -27.19 -21.27 -4.10
C LEU A 327 -28.09 -20.38 -3.23
N ALA A 328 -28.53 -20.87 -2.08
CA ALA A 328 -29.33 -20.10 -1.12
C ALA A 328 -28.60 -18.82 -0.67
N ALA A 329 -27.32 -18.92 -0.35
CA ALA A 329 -26.50 -17.77 0.03
C ALA A 329 -26.36 -16.76 -1.12
N LEU A 330 -26.11 -17.23 -2.35
CA LEU A 330 -26.00 -16.35 -3.51
C LEU A 330 -27.32 -15.63 -3.84
N VAL A 331 -28.45 -16.34 -3.78
CA VAL A 331 -29.79 -15.74 -3.92
C VAL A 331 -30.02 -14.72 -2.81
N SER A 332 -29.68 -15.04 -1.56
CA SER A 332 -29.82 -14.12 -0.43
C SER A 332 -29.02 -12.83 -0.66
N TYR A 333 -27.79 -12.93 -1.15
CA TYR A 333 -26.94 -11.79 -1.44
C TYR A 333 -27.46 -10.97 -2.63
N ALA A 334 -27.95 -11.64 -3.67
CA ALA A 334 -28.56 -11.03 -4.84
C ALA A 334 -29.83 -10.24 -4.50
N ILE A 335 -30.67 -10.74 -3.58
CA ILE A 335 -31.85 -10.01 -3.08
C ILE A 335 -31.44 -8.73 -2.36
N ALA A 336 -30.38 -8.78 -1.54
CA ALA A 336 -29.90 -7.63 -0.80
C ALA A 336 -29.18 -6.60 -1.68
N PHE A 337 -28.45 -7.05 -2.71
CA PHE A 337 -27.59 -6.22 -3.55
C PHE A 337 -27.77 -6.53 -5.05
N PRO A 338 -28.97 -6.32 -5.62
CA PRO A 338 -29.27 -6.76 -6.98
C PRO A 338 -28.46 -6.01 -8.06
N ASP A 339 -28.17 -4.73 -7.85
CA ASP A 339 -27.30 -3.92 -8.73
C ASP A 339 -25.79 -4.14 -8.49
N GLY A 340 -25.43 -4.81 -7.39
CA GLY A 340 -24.05 -4.99 -6.93
C GLY A 340 -23.62 -6.45 -6.82
N PHE A 341 -24.36 -7.38 -7.42
CA PHE A 341 -24.18 -8.80 -7.18
C PHE A 341 -22.82 -9.30 -7.70
N MET A 342 -21.90 -9.60 -6.77
CA MET A 342 -20.63 -10.26 -7.02
C MET A 342 -20.47 -11.44 -6.07
N ALA A 343 -20.13 -12.61 -6.61
CA ALA A 343 -20.16 -13.87 -5.87
C ALA A 343 -18.78 -14.48 -5.64
N LEU A 344 -18.53 -14.97 -4.44
CA LEU A 344 -17.44 -15.91 -4.15
C LEU A 344 -17.85 -17.32 -4.60
N VAL A 345 -17.08 -17.94 -5.50
CA VAL A 345 -17.51 -19.16 -6.22
C VAL A 345 -16.68 -20.40 -5.94
N ASP A 346 -15.75 -20.35 -4.99
CA ASP A 346 -14.81 -21.44 -4.69
C ASP A 346 -14.95 -22.00 -3.28
N THR A 347 -16.11 -21.83 -2.65
CA THR A 347 -16.33 -22.33 -1.28
C THR A 347 -16.37 -23.87 -1.23
N TYR A 348 -17.02 -24.51 -2.21
CA TYR A 348 -17.18 -25.97 -2.25
C TYR A 348 -16.45 -26.65 -3.45
N ASP A 349 -15.94 -25.88 -4.40
CA ASP A 349 -15.20 -26.39 -5.56
C ASP A 349 -13.70 -26.58 -5.23
N VAL A 350 -13.35 -27.65 -4.49
CA VAL A 350 -12.03 -27.82 -3.82
C VAL A 350 -10.99 -28.68 -4.59
N LYS A 351 -11.27 -29.18 -5.81
CA LYS A 351 -10.33 -30.13 -6.45
C LYS A 351 -9.10 -29.45 -7.08
N SER A 352 -7.91 -29.81 -6.58
CA SER A 352 -6.62 -29.48 -7.20
C SER A 352 -6.34 -30.33 -8.45
N VAL A 353 -5.65 -29.74 -9.41
CA VAL A 353 -5.19 -30.38 -10.67
C VAL A 353 -4.36 -31.67 -10.41
N GLU A 354 -3.77 -31.84 -9.22
CA GLU A 354 -3.06 -33.06 -8.83
C GLU A 354 -3.91 -34.33 -8.91
N ALA A 355 -5.22 -34.24 -8.65
CA ALA A 355 -6.12 -35.38 -8.76
C ALA A 355 -6.34 -35.81 -10.23
N SER A 356 -6.21 -34.89 -11.18
CA SER A 356 -6.34 -35.14 -12.62
C SER A 356 -5.04 -35.67 -13.23
N ALA A 357 -3.88 -35.12 -12.84
CA ALA A 357 -2.58 -35.61 -13.29
C ALA A 357 -2.30 -37.05 -12.84
N LYS A 358 -2.67 -37.42 -11.60
CA LYS A 358 -2.56 -38.81 -11.11
C LYS A 358 -3.51 -39.80 -11.82
N ARG A 359 -4.68 -39.34 -12.28
CA ARG A 359 -5.58 -40.17 -13.11
C ARG A 359 -5.03 -40.38 -14.51
N GLN A 360 -4.43 -39.36 -15.12
CA GLN A 360 -3.76 -39.50 -16.43
C GLN A 360 -2.55 -40.45 -16.36
N ALA A 361 -1.69 -40.32 -15.33
CA ALA A 361 -0.55 -41.22 -15.14
C ALA A 361 -0.96 -42.70 -14.95
N ASN A 362 -2.10 -42.95 -14.29
CA ASN A 362 -2.63 -44.30 -14.11
C ASN A 362 -3.32 -44.86 -15.37
N VAL A 363 -3.78 -44.01 -16.29
CA VAL A 363 -4.37 -44.44 -17.58
C VAL A 363 -3.28 -44.65 -18.64
N THR A 364 -2.15 -43.94 -18.57
CA THR A 364 -1.04 -44.07 -19.52
C THR A 364 0.12 -44.97 -19.04
N GLY A 365 -0.01 -45.64 -17.90
CA GLY A 365 0.99 -46.60 -17.41
C GLY A 365 2.40 -46.02 -17.23
N LEU A 366 2.53 -44.71 -16.96
CA LEU A 366 3.82 -44.04 -16.79
C LEU A 366 4.13 -43.92 -15.29
N ASN A 367 5.00 -44.81 -14.81
CA ASN A 367 5.62 -44.71 -13.49
C ASN A 367 6.54 -43.48 -13.44
N LEU A 368 6.01 -42.36 -12.96
CA LEU A 368 6.82 -41.21 -12.55
C LEU A 368 7.37 -41.48 -11.14
N THR A 369 8.64 -41.87 -11.07
CA THR A 369 9.39 -41.94 -9.82
C THR A 369 9.58 -40.53 -9.25
N ASN A 370 9.07 -40.34 -8.03
CA ASN A 370 9.21 -39.12 -7.23
C ASN A 370 10.67 -38.67 -7.10
N LYS A 371 11.00 -37.52 -7.65
CA LYS A 371 12.03 -36.62 -7.11
C LYS A 371 11.63 -35.18 -7.43
N LEU A 372 11.04 -34.52 -6.45
CA LEU A 372 11.22 -33.09 -6.16
C LEU A 372 10.51 -32.78 -4.84
N LEU A 373 11.10 -31.86 -4.07
CA LEU A 373 10.71 -31.34 -2.75
C LEU A 373 11.31 -32.06 -1.53
N THR A 374 12.55 -31.71 -1.20
CA THR A 374 12.86 -31.28 0.18
C THR A 374 13.73 -30.02 0.15
N ASN A 375 13.32 -29.01 0.92
CA ASN A 375 14.05 -27.78 1.16
C ASN A 375 15.26 -28.00 2.08
N GLY A 376 16.34 -27.27 1.82
CA GLY A 376 17.24 -26.73 2.86
C GLY A 376 18.56 -27.47 3.11
N SER A 377 19.66 -26.94 2.55
CA SER A 377 20.83 -26.46 3.34
C SER A 377 22.00 -26.06 2.42
N ASN A 378 22.53 -24.86 2.69
CA ASN A 378 23.78 -24.36 2.14
C ASN A 378 24.97 -25.24 2.56
N LYS A 379 25.86 -25.60 1.61
CA LYS A 379 27.32 -25.63 1.81
C LYS A 379 28.05 -25.50 0.46
N ALA A 380 29.18 -24.79 0.51
CA ALA A 380 30.00 -24.23 -0.56
C ALA A 380 30.77 -25.26 -1.44
N PRO A 381 31.49 -24.83 -2.50
CA PRO A 381 31.82 -25.65 -3.67
C PRO A 381 33.15 -26.41 -3.54
N ARG A 382 33.30 -27.52 -4.28
CA ARG A 382 34.61 -28.12 -4.60
C ARG A 382 34.67 -28.67 -6.02
N ASN A 383 35.83 -28.43 -6.62
CA ASN A 383 36.32 -28.82 -7.94
C ASN A 383 36.14 -30.31 -8.26
N GLY A 384 35.97 -30.62 -9.56
CA GLY A 384 36.07 -31.99 -10.07
C GLY A 384 35.93 -32.05 -11.59
N ALA A 385 37.01 -32.40 -12.27
CA ALA A 385 37.20 -32.45 -13.71
C ALA A 385 36.39 -33.56 -14.44
N ARG A 386 36.17 -33.32 -15.75
CA ARG A 386 36.08 -34.28 -16.88
C ARG A 386 34.93 -35.31 -16.89
N HIS A 387 34.01 -35.18 -17.85
CA HIS A 387 34.08 -35.89 -19.14
C HIS A 387 32.87 -35.53 -20.02
N ASN A 388 33.14 -35.05 -21.24
CA ASN A 388 32.19 -35.14 -22.36
C ASN A 388 32.19 -36.57 -22.90
N PRO A 389 31.03 -37.03 -23.39
CA PRO A 389 30.99 -37.63 -24.71
C PRO A 389 30.04 -36.82 -25.60
N ILE A 390 30.60 -36.48 -26.76
CA ILE A 390 29.89 -36.02 -27.95
C ILE A 390 28.98 -37.16 -28.43
N ILE A 391 27.70 -36.89 -28.64
CA ILE A 391 26.90 -37.56 -29.66
C ILE A 391 26.07 -36.49 -30.36
N SER A 392 26.34 -36.39 -31.66
CA SER A 392 25.60 -35.66 -32.68
C SER A 392 24.18 -36.22 -32.82
N ASP A 393 23.21 -35.37 -33.13
CA ASP A 393 22.50 -35.48 -34.40
C ASP A 393 21.51 -34.32 -34.57
N GLU A 394 21.64 -33.67 -35.72
CA GLU A 394 20.68 -32.71 -36.25
C GLU A 394 19.36 -33.42 -36.58
N GLN A 395 18.25 -33.00 -35.96
CA GLN A 395 16.92 -33.16 -36.53
C GLN A 395 16.15 -31.85 -36.45
N THR A 396 16.28 -31.09 -37.53
CA THR A 396 15.23 -30.31 -38.21
C THR A 396 13.90 -30.18 -37.46
N TRP A 397 13.69 -29.02 -36.82
CA TRP A 397 12.36 -28.60 -36.36
C TRP A 397 11.56 -28.08 -37.55
N SER A 398 10.78 -28.97 -38.17
CA SER A 398 9.75 -28.56 -39.13
C SER A 398 8.64 -27.81 -38.40
N HIS A 399 8.41 -26.56 -38.78
CA HIS A 399 7.18 -25.83 -38.46
C HIS A 399 5.96 -26.62 -38.93
N LYS A 400 5.23 -27.22 -37.99
CA LYS A 400 3.84 -27.61 -38.18
C LYS A 400 2.98 -26.86 -37.17
N SER A 401 2.19 -25.95 -37.71
CA SER A 401 1.00 -25.37 -37.10
C SER A 401 0.08 -26.47 -36.58
N GLY A 402 0.21 -26.82 -35.31
CA GLY A 402 -0.70 -27.71 -34.62
C GLY A 402 -1.88 -26.92 -34.08
N LEU A 403 -3.01 -26.91 -34.80
CA LEU A 403 -4.30 -26.74 -34.15
C LEU A 403 -4.43 -27.86 -33.12
N ILE A 404 -4.43 -27.51 -31.84
CA ILE A 404 -4.73 -28.43 -30.75
C ILE A 404 -6.18 -28.88 -30.94
N ARG A 405 -6.40 -30.19 -31.09
CA ARG A 405 -7.74 -30.79 -31.20
C ARG A 405 -8.47 -30.61 -29.86
N HIS A 406 -9.68 -30.06 -29.93
CA HIS A 406 -10.62 -30.02 -28.79
C HIS A 406 -10.82 -31.45 -28.24
N GLY A 407 -10.30 -31.71 -27.04
CA GLY A 407 -10.49 -33.01 -26.35
C GLY A 407 -9.40 -33.42 -25.35
N GLU A 408 -8.21 -32.79 -25.35
CA GLU A 408 -7.08 -33.22 -24.50
C GLU A 408 -6.73 -32.26 -23.34
N LEU A 409 -7.50 -31.18 -23.17
CA LEU A 409 -7.46 -30.32 -21.98
C LEU A 409 -8.52 -30.82 -20.98
N GLY A 410 -8.08 -31.16 -19.76
CA GLY A 410 -8.91 -31.75 -18.71
C GLY A 410 -10.27 -31.09 -18.56
N GLU A 411 -11.30 -31.92 -18.38
CA GLU A 411 -12.69 -31.51 -18.21
C GLU A 411 -12.81 -30.39 -17.17
N LEU A 412 -13.50 -29.32 -17.60
CA LEU A 412 -13.77 -28.11 -16.82
C LEU A 412 -14.76 -28.44 -15.67
N TYR A 413 -14.30 -29.07 -14.59
CA TYR A 413 -15.18 -29.45 -13.47
C TYR A 413 -15.52 -28.25 -12.59
N VAL A 414 -16.43 -27.42 -13.08
CA VAL A 414 -17.21 -26.50 -12.27
C VAL A 414 -18.38 -27.28 -11.69
N ARG A 415 -18.41 -27.53 -10.37
CA ARG A 415 -19.45 -28.39 -9.77
C ARG A 415 -20.51 -27.59 -9.05
N SER A 416 -20.15 -26.47 -8.43
CA SER A 416 -21.06 -25.74 -7.57
C SER A 416 -21.07 -24.23 -7.84
N GLY A 417 -20.02 -23.51 -7.50
CA GLY A 417 -20.10 -22.05 -7.31
C GLY A 417 -20.31 -21.28 -8.60
N LEU A 418 -19.59 -21.62 -9.66
CA LEU A 418 -19.75 -20.98 -10.97
C LEU A 418 -21.11 -21.34 -11.62
N LEU A 419 -21.60 -22.57 -11.44
CA LEU A 419 -22.94 -22.98 -11.89
C LEU A 419 -24.03 -22.18 -11.16
N ASN A 420 -23.97 -22.16 -9.83
CA ASN A 420 -24.91 -21.44 -8.98
C ASN A 420 -24.89 -19.94 -9.27
N PHE A 421 -23.72 -19.33 -9.41
CA PHE A 421 -23.59 -17.92 -9.78
C PHE A 421 -24.25 -17.62 -11.13
N CYS A 422 -23.98 -18.44 -12.16
CA CYS A 422 -24.55 -18.21 -13.47
C CYS A 422 -26.08 -18.30 -13.46
N ALA A 423 -26.63 -19.24 -12.70
CA ALA A 423 -28.06 -19.39 -12.52
C ALA A 423 -28.71 -18.16 -11.87
N VAL A 424 -28.11 -17.63 -10.80
CA VAL A 424 -28.58 -16.41 -10.13
C VAL A 424 -28.41 -15.18 -11.02
N ALA A 425 -27.30 -15.08 -11.77
CA ALA A 425 -27.05 -13.96 -12.67
C ALA A 425 -28.04 -13.91 -13.84
N LEU A 426 -28.44 -15.06 -14.39
CA LEU A 426 -29.50 -15.18 -15.39
C LEU A 426 -30.86 -14.83 -14.79
N ALA A 427 -31.16 -15.34 -13.59
CA ALA A 427 -32.39 -14.98 -12.90
C ALA A 427 -32.47 -13.46 -12.71
N LEU A 428 -31.43 -12.81 -12.17
CA LEU A 428 -31.37 -11.35 -11.99
C LEU A 428 -31.60 -10.57 -13.29
N ASN A 429 -31.13 -11.07 -14.44
CA ASN A 429 -31.36 -10.45 -15.74
C ASN A 429 -32.86 -10.31 -16.04
N ASP A 430 -33.65 -11.33 -15.72
CA ASP A 430 -35.10 -11.33 -15.94
C ASP A 430 -35.85 -10.40 -14.97
N PHE A 431 -35.18 -9.97 -13.89
CA PHE A 431 -35.65 -8.91 -12.99
C PHE A 431 -35.15 -7.51 -13.40
N GLY A 432 -34.42 -7.37 -14.51
CA GLY A 432 -33.88 -6.09 -14.99
C GLY A 432 -32.55 -5.68 -14.33
N TYR A 433 -31.91 -6.57 -13.56
CA TYR A 433 -30.62 -6.33 -12.92
C TYR A 433 -29.48 -7.00 -13.67
N LYS A 434 -28.24 -6.62 -13.34
CA LYS A 434 -27.04 -7.21 -13.93
C LYS A 434 -26.04 -7.55 -12.85
N ALA A 435 -25.59 -8.80 -12.84
CA ALA A 435 -24.48 -9.22 -12.01
C ALA A 435 -23.20 -8.48 -12.40
N ILE A 436 -22.32 -8.26 -11.43
CA ILE A 436 -21.03 -7.59 -11.62
C ILE A 436 -19.94 -8.61 -11.96
N GLY A 437 -19.90 -9.75 -11.28
CA GLY A 437 -18.83 -10.72 -11.48
C GLY A 437 -18.66 -11.77 -10.39
N ILE A 438 -17.49 -12.40 -10.38
CA ILE A 438 -17.11 -13.43 -9.43
C ILE A 438 -15.80 -13.09 -8.72
N ARG A 439 -15.58 -13.70 -7.55
CA ARG A 439 -14.31 -13.75 -6.84
C ARG A 439 -13.85 -15.20 -6.70
N ILE A 440 -12.57 -15.45 -7.01
CA ILE A 440 -11.87 -16.72 -6.84
C ILE A 440 -10.75 -16.49 -5.82
N ASP A 441 -10.72 -17.26 -4.73
CA ASP A 441 -9.78 -17.10 -3.60
C ASP A 441 -8.85 -18.31 -3.44
N SER A 442 -8.95 -19.34 -4.29
CA SER A 442 -8.15 -20.56 -4.17
C SER A 442 -8.06 -21.33 -5.49
N GLY A 443 -7.21 -22.36 -5.52
CA GLY A 443 -6.96 -23.19 -6.69
C GLY A 443 -6.00 -22.54 -7.70
N ASP A 444 -5.95 -23.11 -8.91
CA ASP A 444 -5.16 -22.56 -10.01
C ASP A 444 -5.88 -21.35 -10.62
N LEU A 445 -5.50 -20.15 -10.19
CA LEU A 445 -6.13 -18.89 -10.61
C LEU A 445 -6.05 -18.65 -12.13
N ALA A 446 -4.98 -19.10 -12.79
CA ALA A 446 -4.82 -18.94 -14.23
C ALA A 446 -5.85 -19.80 -14.97
N TYR A 447 -5.93 -21.08 -14.62
CA TYR A 447 -6.87 -22.03 -15.19
C TYR A 447 -8.32 -21.65 -14.88
N LEU A 448 -8.64 -21.37 -13.61
CA LEU A 448 -10.00 -21.07 -13.17
C LEU A 448 -10.54 -19.78 -13.78
N SER A 449 -9.70 -18.75 -13.96
CA SER A 449 -10.13 -17.52 -14.63
C SER A 449 -10.44 -17.74 -16.11
N GLN A 450 -9.66 -18.58 -16.82
CA GLN A 450 -9.92 -18.95 -18.20
C GLN A 450 -11.21 -19.77 -18.31
N ALA A 451 -11.38 -20.77 -17.44
CA ALA A 451 -12.59 -21.57 -17.32
C ALA A 451 -13.85 -20.72 -17.13
N ALA A 452 -13.82 -19.80 -16.15
CA ALA A 452 -14.92 -18.88 -15.89
C ALA A 452 -15.24 -18.02 -17.10
N ARG A 453 -14.22 -17.45 -17.77
CA ARG A 453 -14.42 -16.62 -18.96
C ARG A 453 -15.05 -17.39 -20.11
N GLU A 454 -14.64 -18.64 -20.34
CA GLU A 454 -15.25 -19.49 -21.37
C GLU A 454 -16.72 -19.78 -21.08
N ILE A 455 -17.05 -20.10 -19.83
CA ILE A 455 -18.44 -20.30 -19.37
C ILE A 455 -19.27 -19.04 -19.63
N PHE A 456 -18.75 -17.88 -19.24
CA PHE A 456 -19.43 -16.60 -19.45
C PHE A 456 -19.69 -16.32 -20.94
N GLN A 457 -18.75 -16.66 -21.82
CA GLN A 457 -18.93 -16.53 -23.26
C GLN A 457 -19.97 -17.51 -23.82
N ARG A 458 -20.02 -18.75 -23.33
CA ARG A 458 -21.02 -19.74 -23.75
C ARG A 458 -22.43 -19.29 -23.36
N ILE A 459 -22.62 -18.87 -22.11
CA ILE A 459 -23.91 -18.37 -21.62
C ILE A 459 -24.31 -17.10 -22.35
N SER A 460 -23.38 -16.16 -22.55
CA SER A 460 -23.61 -14.93 -23.33
C SER A 460 -24.17 -15.23 -24.72
N LYS A 461 -23.63 -16.24 -25.42
CA LYS A 461 -24.13 -16.67 -26.73
C LYS A 461 -25.47 -17.40 -26.66
N LYS A 462 -25.64 -18.30 -25.68
CA LYS A 462 -26.86 -19.12 -25.54
C LYS A 462 -28.10 -18.27 -25.26
N PHE A 463 -27.96 -17.24 -24.43
CA PHE A 463 -29.07 -16.39 -24.00
C PHE A 463 -29.09 -15.01 -24.68
N ASP A 464 -28.20 -14.77 -25.66
CA ASP A 464 -28.03 -13.47 -26.33
C ASP A 464 -27.85 -12.29 -25.34
N LEU A 465 -26.95 -12.47 -24.37
CA LEU A 465 -26.63 -11.49 -23.34
C LEU A 465 -25.17 -11.02 -23.46
N PRO A 466 -24.86 -10.00 -24.30
CA PRO A 466 -23.47 -9.56 -24.52
C PRO A 466 -22.73 -9.08 -23.27
N TRP A 467 -23.46 -8.61 -22.25
CA TRP A 467 -22.88 -8.15 -20.99
C TRP A 467 -22.33 -9.30 -20.14
N PHE A 468 -22.90 -10.50 -20.28
CA PHE A 468 -22.50 -11.68 -19.49
C PHE A 468 -21.05 -12.10 -19.78
N ALA A 469 -20.62 -12.00 -21.05
CA ALA A 469 -19.23 -12.29 -21.43
C ALA A 469 -18.21 -11.33 -20.80
N LYS A 470 -18.64 -10.17 -20.30
CA LYS A 470 -17.81 -9.10 -19.71
C LYS A 470 -17.85 -9.06 -18.19
N LEU A 471 -18.48 -10.05 -17.54
CA LEU A 471 -18.46 -10.19 -16.09
C LEU A 471 -17.04 -10.15 -15.54
N ILE A 472 -16.87 -9.44 -14.42
CA ILE A 472 -15.57 -9.20 -13.80
C ILE A 472 -15.10 -10.46 -13.09
N ILE A 473 -13.84 -10.84 -13.27
CA ILE A 473 -13.19 -11.91 -12.53
C ILE A 473 -12.19 -11.27 -11.56
N VAL A 474 -12.49 -11.36 -10.26
CA VAL A 474 -11.59 -10.96 -9.18
C VAL A 474 -10.84 -12.19 -8.69
N ALA A 475 -9.52 -12.09 -8.55
CA ALA A 475 -8.73 -13.11 -7.87
C ALA A 475 -8.10 -12.55 -6.59
N SER A 476 -8.10 -13.35 -5.54
CA SER A 476 -7.41 -13.06 -4.28
C SER A 476 -6.66 -14.29 -3.77
N ASN A 477 -6.03 -14.15 -2.59
CA ASN A 477 -5.22 -15.15 -1.88
C ASN A 477 -3.77 -15.31 -2.35
N ASP A 478 -2.83 -15.06 -1.42
CA ASP A 478 -1.37 -15.18 -1.59
C ASP A 478 -0.80 -14.63 -2.91
N ILE A 479 -1.45 -13.59 -3.44
CA ILE A 479 -0.99 -12.85 -4.61
C ILE A 479 0.19 -11.98 -4.20
N ASN A 480 1.32 -12.19 -4.88
CA ASN A 480 2.50 -11.35 -4.80
C ASN A 480 3.00 -10.97 -6.21
N GLU A 481 4.06 -10.17 -6.32
CA GLU A 481 4.62 -9.76 -7.62
C GLU A 481 4.97 -10.94 -8.55
N GLU A 482 5.56 -12.01 -8.00
CA GLU A 482 5.97 -13.20 -8.77
C GLU A 482 4.75 -13.98 -9.25
N THR A 483 3.73 -14.10 -8.39
CA THR A 483 2.44 -14.70 -8.77
C THR A 483 1.81 -13.96 -9.94
N ILE A 484 1.79 -12.62 -9.93
CA ILE A 484 1.22 -11.82 -11.03
C ILE A 484 2.00 -12.01 -12.33
N ILE A 485 3.34 -12.04 -12.27
CA ILE A 485 4.18 -12.29 -13.46
C ILE A 485 3.86 -13.68 -14.04
N SER A 486 3.81 -14.71 -13.20
CA SER A 486 3.45 -16.07 -13.63
C SER A 486 2.03 -16.14 -14.23
N LEU A 487 1.06 -15.41 -13.65
CA LEU A 487 -0.29 -15.33 -14.19
C LEU A 487 -0.32 -14.66 -15.57
N ASN A 488 0.42 -13.57 -15.75
CA ASN A 488 0.56 -12.88 -17.04
C ASN A 488 1.15 -13.80 -18.12
N GLU A 489 2.17 -14.59 -17.80
CA GLU A 489 2.78 -15.56 -18.71
C GLU A 489 1.79 -16.66 -19.13
N GLN A 490 0.83 -17.00 -18.26
CA GLN A 490 -0.21 -17.99 -18.50
C GLN A 490 -1.47 -17.42 -19.19
N ASN A 491 -1.47 -16.14 -19.58
CA ASN A 491 -2.61 -15.47 -20.23
C ASN A 491 -3.93 -15.60 -19.45
N HIS A 492 -3.86 -15.43 -18.13
CA HIS A 492 -5.02 -15.42 -17.24
C HIS A 492 -6.13 -14.44 -17.70
N ARG A 493 -7.37 -14.63 -17.23
CA ARG A 493 -8.54 -13.77 -17.57
C ARG A 493 -9.07 -12.95 -16.40
N ILE A 494 -8.19 -12.65 -15.44
CA ILE A 494 -8.51 -11.92 -14.21
C ILE A 494 -8.51 -10.43 -14.50
N ASP A 495 -9.60 -9.76 -14.14
CA ASP A 495 -9.78 -8.31 -14.34
C ASP A 495 -9.35 -7.50 -13.12
N CYS A 496 -9.29 -8.13 -11.95
CA CYS A 496 -8.95 -7.48 -10.69
C CYS A 496 -8.18 -8.39 -9.73
N PHE A 497 -7.11 -7.89 -9.12
CA PHE A 497 -6.41 -8.57 -8.03
C PHE A 497 -6.73 -7.94 -6.67
N GLY A 498 -7.20 -8.75 -5.73
CA GLY A 498 -7.33 -8.41 -4.32
C GLY A 498 -6.10 -8.87 -3.54
N ILE A 499 -5.23 -7.93 -3.14
CA ILE A 499 -3.92 -8.23 -2.57
C ILE A 499 -3.92 -7.86 -1.08
N GLY A 500 -3.59 -8.83 -0.24
CA GLY A 500 -3.60 -8.69 1.22
C GLY A 500 -2.21 -8.66 1.83
N THR A 501 -1.83 -9.76 2.48
CA THR A 501 -0.65 -9.90 3.35
C THR A 501 0.63 -9.37 2.72
N HIS A 502 0.99 -9.86 1.52
CA HIS A 502 2.26 -9.54 0.87
C HIS A 502 2.44 -8.05 0.59
N LEU A 503 1.34 -7.32 0.40
CA LEU A 503 1.33 -5.88 0.21
C LEU A 503 1.49 -5.15 1.54
N VAL A 504 0.52 -5.29 2.46
CA VAL A 504 0.41 -4.43 3.66
C VAL A 504 1.49 -4.67 4.71
N THR A 505 2.07 -5.87 4.72
CA THR A 505 3.20 -6.21 5.59
C THR A 505 4.55 -5.96 4.94
N CYS A 506 4.58 -5.60 3.65
CA CYS A 506 5.79 -5.54 2.84
C CYS A 506 6.67 -6.80 3.03
N GLN A 507 6.08 -7.99 2.99
CA GLN A 507 6.70 -9.23 3.51
C GLN A 507 8.13 -9.49 3.02
N LYS A 508 8.45 -9.18 1.75
CA LYS A 508 9.81 -9.32 1.19
C LYS A 508 10.86 -8.50 1.96
N GLN A 509 10.47 -7.32 2.44
CA GLN A 509 11.33 -6.41 3.19
C GLN A 509 10.43 -5.46 4.03
N PRO A 510 10.20 -5.74 5.33
CA PRO A 510 9.23 -4.99 6.14
C PRO A 510 9.75 -3.64 6.66
N ALA A 511 10.93 -3.17 6.21
CA ALA A 511 11.49 -1.87 6.58
C ALA A 511 12.33 -1.28 5.44
N LEU A 512 12.19 0.03 5.18
CA LEU A 512 12.97 0.74 4.17
C LEU A 512 14.42 0.97 4.60
N GLY A 513 14.64 1.30 5.88
CA GLY A 513 15.97 1.59 6.41
C GLY A 513 16.39 3.04 6.24
N CYS A 514 15.44 3.98 6.39
CA CYS A 514 15.76 5.39 6.56
C CYS A 514 16.61 5.60 7.82
N VAL A 515 17.42 6.66 7.79
CA VAL A 515 18.24 7.15 8.88
C VAL A 515 18.14 8.65 8.97
N TYR A 516 18.28 9.16 10.19
CA TYR A 516 18.30 10.57 10.52
C TYR A 516 19.68 10.90 11.08
N LYS A 517 20.39 11.88 10.52
CA LYS A 517 21.81 12.10 10.84
C LYS A 517 22.15 13.58 10.94
N LEU A 518 22.82 13.95 12.04
CA LEU A 518 23.40 15.28 12.23
C LEU A 518 24.48 15.50 11.17
N VAL A 519 24.36 16.59 10.41
CA VAL A 519 25.31 16.97 9.37
C VAL A 519 25.96 18.32 9.64
N GLU A 520 25.38 19.16 10.49
CA GLU A 520 25.93 20.47 10.87
C GLU A 520 25.45 20.86 12.27
N ILE A 521 26.31 21.51 13.05
CA ILE A 521 25.96 22.11 14.35
C ILE A 521 26.67 23.45 14.51
N ASN A 522 25.95 24.51 14.87
CA ASN A 522 26.46 25.88 15.02
C ASN A 522 27.27 26.36 13.80
N GLY A 523 26.79 26.03 12.59
CA GLY A 523 27.47 26.35 11.33
C GLY A 523 28.71 25.48 11.04
N GLN A 524 29.05 24.53 11.92
CA GLN A 524 30.19 23.63 11.75
C GLN A 524 29.72 22.27 11.21
N PRO A 525 30.20 21.85 10.03
CA PRO A 525 29.87 20.56 9.43
C PRO A 525 30.31 19.38 10.32
N ARG A 526 29.53 18.30 10.31
CA ARG A 526 29.77 17.09 11.10
C ARG A 526 29.77 15.85 10.22
N ILE A 527 30.73 14.97 10.49
CA ILE A 527 30.87 13.67 9.83
C ILE A 527 30.87 12.57 10.89
N LYS A 528 30.07 11.54 10.65
CA LYS A 528 30.15 10.25 11.35
C LYS A 528 30.87 9.25 10.46
N LEU A 529 32.03 8.78 10.92
CA LEU A 529 32.80 7.71 10.30
C LEU A 529 32.19 6.33 10.61
N SER A 530 32.53 5.34 9.78
CA SER A 530 32.10 3.95 9.96
C SER A 530 33.11 3.02 9.31
N GLN A 531 33.24 1.80 9.86
CA GLN A 531 34.03 0.72 9.25
C GLN A 531 33.51 0.37 7.85
N GLU A 532 32.20 0.46 7.64
CA GLU A 532 31.62 0.38 6.31
C GLU A 532 31.62 1.78 5.70
N VAL A 533 32.47 2.00 4.70
CA VAL A 533 32.57 3.27 3.95
C VAL A 533 31.19 3.76 3.48
N GLY A 534 30.34 2.84 3.02
CA GLY A 534 28.98 3.15 2.60
C GLY A 534 28.06 3.67 3.72
N LYS A 535 28.45 3.61 5.00
CA LYS A 535 27.68 4.16 6.13
C LYS A 535 28.21 5.51 6.62
N VAL A 536 29.29 6.02 6.03
CA VAL A 536 29.78 7.37 6.29
C VAL A 536 28.74 8.40 5.85
N THR A 537 28.57 9.42 6.67
CA THR A 537 27.59 10.50 6.45
C THR A 537 28.21 11.62 5.62
N MET A 538 27.42 12.25 4.74
CA MET A 538 27.88 13.42 3.99
C MET A 538 27.68 14.67 4.86
N PRO A 539 28.75 15.42 5.17
CA PRO A 539 28.71 16.53 6.11
C PRO A 539 28.07 17.79 5.51
N GLY A 540 27.68 18.71 6.39
CA GLY A 540 27.16 20.03 6.05
C GLY A 540 25.76 20.04 5.46
N ARG A 541 25.16 21.24 5.37
CA ARG A 541 23.95 21.44 4.58
C ARG A 541 24.21 21.19 3.10
N LYS A 542 23.26 20.49 2.46
CA LYS A 542 23.34 20.13 1.04
C LYS A 542 22.09 20.52 0.29
N THR A 543 22.24 20.86 -0.99
CA THR A 543 21.15 20.93 -1.98
C THR A 543 21.23 19.71 -2.89
N ALA A 544 20.08 19.31 -3.45
CA ALA A 544 20.00 18.18 -4.37
C ALA A 544 19.29 18.60 -5.66
N TYR A 545 19.87 18.18 -6.79
CA TYR A 545 19.33 18.45 -8.13
C TYR A 545 19.22 17.17 -8.94
N ARG A 546 18.11 16.99 -9.64
CA ARG A 546 17.96 15.94 -10.65
C ARG A 546 18.32 16.48 -12.01
N LEU A 547 19.28 15.82 -12.67
CA LEU A 547 19.77 16.18 -13.98
C LEU A 547 19.16 15.26 -15.04
N TYR A 548 18.63 15.86 -16.10
CA TYR A 548 17.95 15.14 -17.17
C TYR A 548 18.76 15.14 -18.47
N GLY A 549 18.63 14.04 -19.23
CA GLY A 549 19.25 13.85 -20.53
C GLY A 549 18.42 14.37 -21.68
N MET A 550 19.00 14.35 -22.88
CA MET A 550 18.31 14.74 -24.12
C MET A 550 17.07 13.87 -24.44
N ASP A 551 17.06 12.63 -23.96
CA ASP A 551 15.94 11.69 -24.05
C ASP A 551 14.79 12.00 -23.08
N GLY A 552 14.93 13.04 -22.24
CA GLY A 552 13.94 13.45 -21.25
C GLY A 552 13.97 12.64 -19.97
N HIS A 553 14.86 11.64 -19.85
CA HIS A 553 14.98 10.79 -18.67
C HIS A 553 15.92 11.35 -17.62
N ALA A 554 15.65 11.02 -16.35
CA ALA A 554 16.53 11.35 -15.25
C ALA A 554 17.84 10.54 -15.37
N LEU A 555 18.98 11.24 -15.37
CA LEU A 555 20.30 10.62 -15.52
C LEU A 555 20.96 10.36 -14.17
N ILE A 556 20.87 11.35 -13.27
CA ILE A 556 21.62 11.39 -12.02
C ILE A 556 20.99 12.39 -11.05
N ASP A 557 21.04 12.08 -9.76
CA ASP A 557 20.80 13.06 -8.69
C ASP A 557 22.17 13.55 -8.19
N LEU A 558 22.39 14.87 -8.27
CA LEU A 558 23.60 15.57 -7.89
C LEU A 558 23.39 16.30 -6.57
N LEU A 559 24.21 15.98 -5.57
CA LEU A 559 24.30 16.68 -4.30
C LEU A 559 25.41 17.72 -4.33
N GLN A 560 25.12 18.90 -3.81
CA GLN A 560 26.06 20.02 -3.70
C GLN A 560 26.00 20.62 -2.30
N ARG A 561 27.04 21.33 -1.90
CA ARG A 561 26.98 22.25 -0.77
C ARG A 561 26.00 23.38 -1.06
N VAL A 562 25.45 23.99 -0.01
CA VAL A 562 24.50 25.10 -0.16
C VAL A 562 25.15 26.39 -0.68
N GLU A 563 26.47 26.51 -0.60
CA GLU A 563 27.22 27.68 -1.10
C GLU A 563 27.59 27.58 -2.58
N GLU A 564 27.44 26.40 -3.19
CA GLU A 564 27.75 26.19 -4.61
C GLU A 564 26.66 26.76 -5.51
N GLU A 565 27.06 27.27 -6.69
CA GLU A 565 26.12 27.67 -7.72
C GLU A 565 25.35 26.45 -8.26
N PRO A 566 24.02 26.56 -8.45
CA PRO A 566 23.22 25.48 -9.01
C PRO A 566 23.69 25.08 -10.42
N PRO A 567 23.63 23.79 -10.79
CA PRO A 567 23.94 23.35 -12.15
C PRO A 567 22.98 24.00 -13.14
N GLN A 568 23.50 24.40 -14.30
CA GLN A 568 22.71 25.06 -15.34
C GLN A 568 22.53 24.16 -16.56
N VAL A 569 21.40 24.35 -17.26
CA VAL A 569 21.11 23.66 -18.51
C VAL A 569 22.19 23.97 -19.55
N GLY A 570 22.66 22.95 -20.26
CA GLY A 570 23.69 23.08 -21.29
C GLY A 570 25.12 23.25 -20.75
N GLN A 571 25.31 23.41 -19.44
CA GLN A 571 26.63 23.50 -18.83
C GLN A 571 27.15 22.14 -18.37
N LYS A 572 28.43 21.89 -18.64
CA LYS A 572 29.09 20.63 -18.30
C LYS A 572 29.42 20.59 -16.80
N VAL A 573 28.91 19.59 -16.09
CA VAL A 573 29.13 19.40 -14.65
C VAL A 573 29.85 18.07 -14.42
N LEU A 574 30.88 18.07 -13.57
CA LEU A 574 31.54 16.84 -13.13
C LEU A 574 30.75 16.23 -11.96
N CYS A 575 30.26 15.01 -12.16
CA CYS A 575 29.54 14.25 -11.14
C CYS A 575 30.41 13.09 -10.66
N ARG A 576 30.64 13.01 -9.35
CA ARG A 576 31.49 11.98 -8.73
C ARG A 576 30.68 11.10 -7.79
N HIS A 577 30.93 9.81 -7.79
CA HIS A 577 30.41 8.95 -6.75
C HIS A 577 31.05 9.35 -5.40
N PRO A 578 30.28 9.49 -4.31
CA PRO A 578 30.79 10.04 -3.04
C PRO A 578 31.90 9.21 -2.38
N PHE A 579 32.05 7.93 -2.74
CA PHE A 579 32.98 7.01 -2.07
C PHE A 579 33.76 6.07 -3.00
N GLU A 580 33.54 6.16 -4.32
CA GLU A 580 34.22 5.28 -5.29
C GLU A 580 34.87 6.15 -6.35
N GLU A 581 36.17 6.42 -6.18
CA GLU A 581 36.86 7.48 -6.92
C GLU A 581 36.88 7.27 -8.44
N SER A 582 36.92 6.00 -8.86
CA SER A 582 36.90 5.60 -10.27
C SER A 582 35.54 5.85 -10.95
N LYS A 583 34.45 6.00 -10.18
CA LYS A 583 33.11 6.26 -10.70
C LYS A 583 32.85 7.76 -10.78
N ARG A 584 33.12 8.34 -11.95
CA ARG A 584 32.85 9.75 -12.26
C ARG A 584 32.45 9.94 -13.71
N ALA A 585 31.64 10.95 -13.98
CA ALA A 585 31.19 11.27 -15.33
C ALA A 585 30.93 12.77 -15.47
N TYR A 586 31.09 13.28 -16.70
CA TYR A 586 30.57 14.58 -17.05
C TYR A 586 29.12 14.47 -17.53
N VAL A 587 28.27 15.37 -17.06
CA VAL A 587 26.87 15.48 -17.49
C VAL A 587 26.64 16.88 -18.06
N ILE A 588 25.95 16.95 -19.19
CA ILE A 588 25.44 18.19 -19.77
C ILE A 588 23.90 18.07 -19.72
N PRO A 589 23.24 18.65 -18.70
CA PRO A 589 21.82 18.47 -18.51
C PRO A 589 21.02 19.29 -19.52
N THR A 590 19.94 18.73 -20.04
CA THR A 590 18.93 19.47 -20.82
C THR A 590 17.82 20.06 -19.96
N ARG A 591 17.65 19.51 -18.75
CA ARG A 591 16.79 20.05 -17.70
C ARG A 591 17.46 19.80 -16.35
N VAL A 592 17.32 20.78 -15.46
CA VAL A 592 17.76 20.72 -14.06
C VAL A 592 16.56 20.95 -13.18
N GLU A 593 16.35 20.08 -12.20
CA GLU A 593 15.26 20.17 -11.24
C GLU A 593 15.84 20.23 -9.83
N SER A 594 15.52 21.26 -9.05
CA SER A 594 15.83 21.28 -7.62
C SER A 594 14.84 20.39 -6.88
N LEU A 595 15.35 19.46 -6.08
CA LEU A 595 14.52 18.45 -5.42
C LEU A 595 13.89 18.95 -4.13
N HIS A 596 14.56 19.84 -3.39
CA HIS A 596 14.10 20.29 -2.08
C HIS A 596 13.25 21.56 -2.16
N LYS A 597 12.06 21.52 -1.55
CA LYS A 597 11.22 22.70 -1.30
C LYS A 597 11.13 22.97 0.19
N LEU A 598 10.99 24.24 0.56
CA LEU A 598 10.76 24.66 1.94
C LEU A 598 9.28 24.44 2.30
N TYR A 599 8.99 23.54 3.25
CA TYR A 599 7.63 23.16 3.64
C TYR A 599 7.19 23.72 5.00
N TRP A 600 8.11 23.86 5.95
CA TRP A 600 7.80 24.34 7.30
C TRP A 600 8.80 25.40 7.73
N LYS A 601 8.31 26.54 8.21
CA LYS A 601 9.12 27.59 8.83
C LYS A 601 8.23 28.46 9.72
N ASP A 602 8.80 28.98 10.81
CA ASP A 602 8.14 29.93 11.71
C ASP A 602 6.79 29.40 12.25
N GLY A 603 6.71 28.09 12.49
CA GLY A 603 5.52 27.41 13.00
C GLY A 603 4.38 27.23 12.00
N LYS A 604 4.64 27.32 10.69
CA LYS A 604 3.61 27.27 9.66
C LYS A 604 4.04 26.44 8.45
N ILE A 605 3.05 25.80 7.83
CA ILE A 605 3.21 25.15 6.54
C ILE A 605 3.24 26.22 5.45
N LEU A 606 4.27 26.22 4.61
CA LEU A 606 4.49 27.23 3.56
C LEU A 606 4.03 26.78 2.16
N GLN A 607 3.81 25.48 1.95
CA GLN A 607 3.35 24.91 0.68
C GLN A 607 1.92 24.41 0.80
N LYS A 608 1.16 24.49 -0.30
CA LYS A 608 -0.13 23.79 -0.37
C LYS A 608 0.11 22.29 -0.43
N LEU A 609 -0.45 21.54 0.53
CA LEU A 609 -0.37 20.08 0.50
C LEU A 609 -1.23 19.52 -0.64
N PRO A 610 -0.69 18.61 -1.46
CA PRO A 610 -1.43 17.97 -2.54
C PRO A 610 -2.51 17.05 -2.00
N THR A 611 -3.56 16.86 -2.77
CA THR A 611 -4.55 15.80 -2.58
C THR A 611 -3.95 14.44 -2.87
N LEU A 612 -4.57 13.36 -2.39
CA LEU A 612 -4.14 11.99 -2.70
C LEU A 612 -4.12 11.70 -4.20
N ALA A 613 -5.08 12.25 -4.96
CA ALA A 613 -5.13 12.11 -6.41
C ALA A 613 -3.96 12.82 -7.10
N GLU A 614 -3.61 14.03 -6.67
CA GLU A 614 -2.44 14.77 -7.17
C GLU A 614 -1.14 14.01 -6.84
N THR A 615 -1.00 13.48 -5.63
CA THR A 615 0.16 12.66 -5.23
C THR A 615 0.26 11.37 -6.04
N ARG A 616 -0.86 10.64 -6.23
CA ARG A 616 -0.93 9.45 -7.09
C ARG A 616 -0.53 9.75 -8.54
N ASN A 617 -0.97 10.89 -9.08
CA ASN A 617 -0.56 11.33 -10.41
C ASN A 617 0.95 11.64 -10.47
N ARG A 618 1.50 12.30 -9.44
CA ARG A 618 2.93 12.56 -9.33
C ARG A 618 3.76 11.28 -9.28
N VAL A 619 3.31 10.22 -8.59
CA VAL A 619 3.96 8.90 -8.62
C VAL A 619 4.09 8.39 -10.04
N ARG A 620 2.98 8.43 -10.81
CA ARG A 620 2.96 7.98 -12.20
C ARG A 620 3.89 8.81 -13.08
N GLU A 621 3.85 10.14 -12.96
CA GLU A 621 4.69 11.05 -13.72
C GLU A 621 6.17 10.87 -13.37
N SER A 622 6.49 10.79 -12.08
CA SER A 622 7.85 10.62 -11.61
C SER A 622 8.45 9.26 -11.97
N LEU A 623 7.65 8.18 -12.00
CA LEU A 623 8.12 6.88 -12.53
C LEU A 623 8.31 6.92 -14.06
N GLY A 624 7.54 7.76 -14.74
CA GLY A 624 7.69 8.02 -16.18
C GLY A 624 9.02 8.66 -16.56
N THR A 625 9.65 9.40 -15.64
CA THR A 625 10.96 10.03 -15.89
C THR A 625 12.12 9.04 -15.86
N LEU A 626 11.95 7.86 -15.28
CA LEU A 626 12.99 6.83 -15.25
C LEU A 626 12.98 6.01 -16.53
N ARG A 627 14.18 5.65 -17.00
CA ARG A 627 14.36 4.65 -18.05
C ARG A 627 13.83 3.28 -17.60
N ASN A 628 13.41 2.46 -18.56
CA ASN A 628 12.80 1.18 -18.26
C ASN A 628 13.77 0.15 -17.66
N ASP A 629 15.07 0.26 -17.91
CA ASP A 629 16.12 -0.61 -17.34
C ASP A 629 16.30 -0.43 -15.83
N ILE A 630 16.04 0.76 -15.28
CA ILE A 630 16.06 1.04 -13.82
C ILE A 630 14.83 0.45 -13.13
N LYS A 631 13.71 0.36 -13.85
CA LYS A 631 12.40 -0.07 -13.34
C LYS A 631 12.18 -1.59 -13.38
N ARG A 632 13.12 -2.37 -13.90
CA ARG A 632 12.96 -3.82 -14.05
C ARG A 632 12.85 -4.50 -12.69
N ASN A 633 12.09 -5.58 -12.64
CA ASN A 633 11.99 -6.39 -11.43
C ASN A 633 13.23 -7.24 -11.18
N LEU A 634 13.84 -7.74 -12.26
CA LEU A 634 15.02 -8.59 -12.21
C LEU A 634 16.22 -7.82 -12.75
N ASN A 635 17.30 -7.79 -11.98
CA ASN A 635 18.57 -7.12 -12.31
C ASN A 635 18.38 -5.69 -12.87
N PRO A 636 17.68 -4.80 -12.14
CA PRO A 636 17.55 -3.40 -12.55
C PRO A 636 18.91 -2.70 -12.64
N THR A 637 19.00 -1.72 -13.53
CA THR A 637 20.20 -0.89 -13.66
C THR A 637 20.26 0.12 -12.50
N PRO A 638 21.38 0.24 -11.77
CA PRO A 638 21.50 1.19 -10.69
C PRO A 638 21.33 2.63 -11.15
N TYR A 639 20.51 3.39 -10.41
CA TYR A 639 20.43 4.83 -10.61
C TYR A 639 21.65 5.53 -9.98
N LYS A 640 22.13 6.58 -10.64
CA LYS A 640 23.32 7.29 -10.18
C LYS A 640 22.94 8.36 -9.17
N VAL A 641 23.58 8.33 -8.00
CA VAL A 641 23.60 9.44 -7.06
C VAL A 641 25.05 9.88 -6.94
N SER A 642 25.30 11.19 -7.09
CA SER A 642 26.63 11.76 -7.12
C SER A 642 26.71 13.05 -6.34
N VAL A 643 27.93 13.45 -6.05
CA VAL A 643 28.29 14.72 -5.44
C VAL A 643 29.05 15.58 -6.46
N SER A 644 29.02 16.90 -6.29
CA SER A 644 29.92 17.81 -7.01
C SER A 644 31.38 17.56 -6.65
N ASP A 645 32.29 18.13 -7.43
CA ASP A 645 33.71 18.05 -7.13
C ASP A 645 34.05 18.72 -5.79
N ASP A 646 33.45 19.89 -5.52
CA ASP A 646 33.64 20.63 -4.28
C ASP A 646 33.15 19.84 -3.06
N LEU A 647 31.94 19.25 -3.14
CA LEU A 647 31.42 18.42 -2.06
C LEU A 647 32.24 17.12 -1.90
N TYR A 648 32.72 16.52 -2.99
CA TYR A 648 33.58 15.34 -2.94
C TYR A 648 34.87 15.63 -2.15
N ASN A 649 35.58 16.69 -2.53
CA ASN A 649 36.84 17.06 -1.88
C ASN A 649 36.59 17.43 -0.42
N PHE A 650 35.51 18.17 -0.15
CA PHE A 650 35.09 18.54 1.20
C PHE A 650 34.80 17.33 2.11
N ILE A 651 34.14 16.28 1.59
CA ILE A 651 33.91 15.02 2.33
C ILE A 651 35.25 14.37 2.69
N HIS A 652 36.18 14.30 1.75
CA HIS A 652 37.47 13.63 1.94
C HIS A 652 38.35 14.37 2.95
N ASP A 653 38.43 15.70 2.83
CA ASP A 653 39.18 16.54 3.75
C ASP A 653 38.65 16.40 5.19
N LEU A 654 37.33 16.50 5.37
CA LEU A 654 36.73 16.37 6.70
C LEU A 654 36.85 14.94 7.24
N TRP A 655 36.83 13.93 6.38
CA TRP A 655 37.12 12.55 6.79
C TRP A 655 38.52 12.45 7.36
N LEU A 656 39.55 12.85 6.60
CA LEU A 656 40.94 12.75 7.02
C LEU A 656 41.22 13.50 8.33
N GLN A 657 40.58 14.65 8.53
CA GLN A 657 40.68 15.42 9.78
C GLN A 657 40.09 14.71 11.00
N ASN A 658 39.10 13.83 10.82
CA ASN A 658 38.39 13.14 11.91
C ASN A 658 38.80 11.68 12.07
N ALA A 659 39.50 11.09 11.10
CA ALA A 659 40.00 9.73 11.19
C ALA A 659 41.17 9.69 12.19
N PRO A 660 41.09 8.85 13.24
CA PRO A 660 42.20 8.74 14.18
C PRO A 660 43.43 8.18 13.47
N ILE A 661 44.60 8.77 13.75
CA ILE A 661 45.88 8.27 13.28
C ILE A 661 46.33 7.18 14.26
N GLY A 662 46.43 5.95 13.78
CA GLY A 662 46.99 4.85 14.55
C GLY A 662 48.50 4.90 14.55
N GLU A 663 49.11 4.75 15.73
CA GLU A 663 50.54 4.48 15.86
C GLU A 663 50.72 2.96 15.93
N LEU A 664 51.51 2.39 15.00
CA LEU A 664 51.80 0.96 14.96
C LEU A 664 53.19 0.75 15.56
N SER A 665 53.25 0.07 16.72
CA SER A 665 54.48 -0.32 17.42
C SER A 665 54.94 -1.72 17.05
#